data_AF-A0A348XCZ1-F1
#
_entry.id   AF-A0A348XCZ1-F1
#
_cell.length_a   1.000
_cell.length_b   1.000
_cell.length_c   1.000
_cell.angle_alpha   90.00
_cell.angle_beta   90.00
_cell.angle_gamma   90.00
#
_symmetry.space_group_name_H-M   'P 1'
#
loop_
_entity.id
_entity.type
_entity.pdbx_description
1 polymer ?
#
loop_
_entity_poly.entity_id
_entity_poly.type
_entity_poly.pdbx_seq_one_letter_code
_entity_poly.pdbx_strand_id
1 'polypeptide(L)'
;MKRRIPILTGLALVILIAGCTTLRPTGNSEADGMDRDGFTYGYWLNGWKRLEGDTTPPVLAIEAQGYGLTVDLDKLEHARFGLLTDGVDFESAAVARDSRLAKLEPASLLVEVTVDGVPYRAKTADLKQAWMWESGQVAQHFDLRRLALRNDAGELLTCSGELKLVAWPDSLTLTAKVTPIVEFADGRVGHGVSGAAHMIMDQDVTFPHQDGMESETFTLEMWLHEPTQFADQTIHQWVIGKNENEWEEGCFGFIYSPFEINFVMNIGKGRDNQARVTGHKSREGDAPGAWKHLVGTYDGDMMRFYMNGILQGETQVGRKRVKGTGALRIGTRPDGVSHMPTPLKGIYDEVRIWNRALSAEEILAHHENPREIPNREGLGFEENFGVMSAEDIPHGWANPTFRLALKGAAGNWETKAEGAAWALNEARSLILHCPMGASEPAVDKVSGAVTYVSGQSFPINYQPEFGGHVATVEGLERTFEEGYVKITDYDEFGIAFDYNGETAATIPFLLDLRGIANITGLVPILCNDDGTPTGIHVQLSKNWHHRAMGSYLRAFAMIPAQPGANRYRLRIPYGFYGTLPSASHAQLCLIGYGGNQRWDQLALACGGEAITYDVDMSLTDVLICDVRAPLTQKGKDGAPWTWTDAVWGGDWLSIYDLGDRKLAAAGMKTAYLAHGPCLSDVRYVGAYGSGRDALLDARIQFARTNDYGRTFQQLSYAFQKPLPTANTSLMSKRYSLDLKQKLDGHVFFGNAEGLLDTFTVKGASAANEVLLPAVELPGPGPWWVSSPYVAGKHSGYISMVIRDFGATFGGKAVTNPFLEVRSSGTKEGNQLIDARIVPPPDVESYQAGDRVTFDADWLHLAPSVEHYAGLNEGYRQHLAENPNSWKTTYREVTGNSPKVVVEGGTLLQDLPIVIAAEQSQVTVTIKGGLGFIPIRFEGLASPEGYGIYDVTAGVEVRLDQAVQGNDFWQTDFDAASGTYRMVFNLPVDGRASSQWVLKR
;
A
#
# COMPACT_ATOMS: atom_id res chain seq x y z
N MET A 1 -12.44 -68.97 -3.92
CA MET A 1 -13.23 -69.12 -5.17
C MET A 1 -14.71 -68.81 -4.88
N LYS A 2 -15.50 -68.47 -5.93
CA LYS A 2 -16.96 -68.65 -6.19
C LYS A 2 -17.86 -69.07 -4.99
N ARG A 3 -19.09 -68.53 -4.78
CA ARG A 3 -20.23 -68.10 -5.67
C ARG A 3 -21.20 -67.19 -4.81
N ARG A 4 -22.26 -66.43 -5.18
CA ARG A 4 -23.24 -66.25 -6.30
C ARG A 4 -24.25 -67.42 -6.53
N ILE A 5 -25.55 -67.26 -6.79
CA ILE A 5 -26.52 -66.15 -7.11
C ILE A 5 -27.96 -66.68 -6.77
N PRO A 6 -29.10 -65.94 -6.62
CA PRO A 6 -29.64 -64.72 -7.31
C PRO A 6 -30.10 -63.60 -6.32
N ILE A 7 -30.80 -62.48 -6.60
CA ILE A 7 -31.39 -61.78 -7.79
C ILE A 7 -32.89 -62.00 -8.14
N LEU A 8 -33.77 -60.99 -7.88
CA LEU A 8 -34.78 -60.48 -8.84
C LEU A 8 -35.17 -58.99 -8.54
N THR A 9 -35.66 -58.26 -9.55
CA THR A 9 -36.01 -56.80 -9.56
C THR A 9 -37.47 -56.53 -9.13
N GLY A 10 -37.96 -55.33 -8.76
CA GLY A 10 -37.54 -53.93 -9.02
C GLY A 10 -38.49 -53.26 -10.04
N LEU A 11 -38.95 -52.01 -9.96
CA LEU A 11 -38.73 -50.87 -9.04
C LEU A 11 -40.01 -49.97 -9.04
N ALA A 12 -40.33 -49.23 -7.96
CA ALA A 12 -41.51 -48.35 -7.92
C ALA A 12 -41.32 -47.07 -7.06
N LEU A 13 -42.09 -46.03 -7.41
CA LEU A 13 -42.09 -44.69 -6.79
C LEU A 13 -42.75 -44.68 -5.40
N VAL A 14 -42.15 -43.98 -4.43
CA VAL A 14 -42.80 -43.62 -3.15
C VAL A 14 -42.52 -42.15 -2.80
N ILE A 15 -43.59 -41.40 -2.54
CA ILE A 15 -43.53 -40.03 -2.00
C ILE A 15 -43.45 -40.13 -0.47
N LEU A 16 -42.65 -39.28 0.17
CA LEU A 16 -42.65 -39.13 1.62
C LEU A 16 -42.59 -37.63 1.99
N ILE A 17 -43.60 -37.16 2.71
CA ILE A 17 -43.76 -35.77 3.12
C ILE A 17 -43.09 -35.59 4.48
N ALA A 18 -42.16 -34.63 4.57
CA ALA A 18 -41.62 -34.15 5.84
C ALA A 18 -41.97 -32.67 5.99
N GLY A 19 -42.78 -32.33 7.00
CA GLY A 19 -43.17 -30.95 7.26
C GLY A 19 -42.07 -30.21 8.02
N CYS A 20 -41.36 -29.31 7.34
CA CYS A 20 -40.44 -28.38 7.99
C CYS A 20 -41.19 -27.11 8.38
N THR A 21 -41.43 -26.89 9.68
CA THR A 21 -42.01 -25.66 10.19
C THR A 21 -40.97 -24.54 10.16
N THR A 22 -41.08 -23.65 9.18
CA THR A 22 -40.24 -22.46 9.04
C THR A 22 -40.57 -21.42 10.12
N LEU A 23 -39.92 -21.55 11.28
CA LEU A 23 -39.78 -20.46 12.23
C LEU A 23 -38.95 -19.35 11.57
N ARG A 24 -39.63 -18.36 10.99
CA ARG A 24 -39.02 -17.08 10.66
C ARG A 24 -38.57 -16.43 11.97
N PRO A 25 -37.31 -15.99 12.10
CA PRO A 25 -36.97 -14.96 13.07
C PRO A 25 -37.83 -13.72 12.77
N THR A 26 -38.52 -13.21 13.77
CA THR A 26 -39.05 -11.83 13.73
C THR A 26 -37.85 -10.89 13.81
N GLY A 27 -37.79 -9.86 12.96
CA GLY A 27 -36.63 -8.96 12.90
C GLY A 27 -36.30 -8.32 14.24
N ASN A 28 -35.05 -8.43 14.68
CA ASN A 28 -34.57 -7.89 15.95
C ASN A 28 -34.34 -6.37 15.85
N SER A 29 -35.38 -5.58 16.16
CA SER A 29 -35.29 -4.12 16.28
C SER A 29 -34.47 -3.63 17.49
N GLU A 30 -33.82 -4.54 18.23
CA GLU A 30 -32.94 -4.23 19.37
C GLU A 30 -31.45 -4.19 18.97
N ALA A 31 -31.09 -4.61 17.75
CA ALA A 31 -29.71 -4.56 17.25
C ALA A 31 -29.23 -3.15 16.82
N ASP A 32 -30.15 -2.21 16.61
CA ASP A 32 -29.85 -0.81 16.25
C ASP A 32 -29.52 0.08 17.46
N GLY A 33 -29.50 -0.48 18.68
CA GLY A 33 -29.10 0.24 19.91
C GLY A 33 -27.68 -0.03 20.41
N MET A 34 -26.86 -0.75 19.63
CA MET A 34 -25.45 -1.03 19.97
C MET A 34 -24.54 0.12 19.52
N ASP A 35 -23.51 0.43 20.31
CA ASP A 35 -22.47 1.40 19.93
C ASP A 35 -21.64 0.84 18.76
N ARG A 36 -21.69 1.56 17.63
CA ARG A 36 -20.97 1.28 16.38
C ARG A 36 -20.07 2.46 15.99
N ASP A 37 -19.88 3.41 16.90
CA ASP A 37 -19.42 4.77 16.57
C ASP A 37 -17.89 4.92 16.70
N GLY A 38 -17.24 3.86 17.18
CA GLY A 38 -15.81 3.77 17.40
C GLY A 38 -14.98 3.96 16.12
N PHE A 39 -14.14 5.00 16.13
CA PHE A 39 -13.14 5.26 15.09
C PHE A 39 -11.73 5.48 15.65
N THR A 40 -10.76 5.48 14.72
CA THR A 40 -9.33 5.72 14.91
C THR A 40 -8.73 6.45 13.70
N TYR A 41 -7.57 7.06 13.89
CA TYR A 41 -6.68 7.64 12.88
C TYR A 41 -5.23 7.41 13.27
N GLY A 42 -4.35 7.15 12.32
CA GLY A 42 -2.91 6.98 12.53
C GLY A 42 -2.11 7.67 11.43
N TYR A 43 -1.30 8.66 11.80
CA TYR A 43 -0.67 9.59 10.84
C TYR A 43 0.58 10.29 11.39
N TRP A 44 1.37 10.89 10.50
CA TRP A 44 2.58 11.63 10.87
C TRP A 44 2.28 13.12 11.10
N LEU A 45 2.25 13.53 12.36
CA LEU A 45 1.79 14.86 12.81
C LEU A 45 2.56 16.02 12.17
N ASN A 46 3.87 15.86 12.02
CA ASN A 46 4.77 16.86 11.41
C ASN A 46 5.26 16.45 10.01
N GLY A 47 4.60 15.46 9.39
CA GLY A 47 4.97 14.88 8.11
C GLY A 47 6.09 13.84 8.23
N TRP A 48 5.98 12.79 7.42
CA TRP A 48 6.98 11.73 7.30
C TRP A 48 8.25 12.22 6.59
N LYS A 49 8.06 12.82 5.40
CA LYS A 49 9.16 13.33 4.59
C LYS A 49 9.67 14.67 5.13
N ARG A 50 10.82 14.60 5.80
CA ARG A 50 11.52 15.73 6.41
C ARG A 50 12.31 16.51 5.34
N LEU A 51 12.15 17.84 5.30
CA LEU A 51 12.98 18.70 4.44
C LEU A 51 14.34 18.99 5.08
N GLU A 52 15.33 19.35 4.27
CA GLU A 52 16.65 19.73 4.77
C GLU A 52 16.55 20.92 5.74
N GLY A 53 17.09 20.76 6.96
CA GLY A 53 17.00 21.78 8.00
C GLY A 53 15.63 21.93 8.67
N ASP A 54 14.63 21.07 8.38
CA ASP A 54 13.39 21.02 9.16
C ASP A 54 13.62 20.29 10.50
N THR A 55 13.63 21.05 11.59
CA THR A 55 13.90 20.59 12.95
C THR A 55 12.64 20.22 13.76
N THR A 56 11.46 20.18 13.15
CA THR A 56 10.25 19.69 13.84
C THR A 56 10.36 18.19 14.15
N PRO A 57 9.87 17.71 15.33
CA PRO A 57 10.10 16.33 15.74
C PRO A 57 9.29 15.33 14.89
N PRO A 58 9.83 14.13 14.59
CA PRO A 58 9.12 13.07 13.90
C PRO A 58 8.08 12.43 14.84
N VAL A 59 6.86 12.97 14.86
CA VAL A 59 5.80 12.54 15.77
C VAL A 59 4.79 11.62 15.06
N LEU A 60 4.69 10.38 15.52
CA LEU A 60 3.56 9.49 15.24
C LEU A 60 2.36 9.94 16.09
N ALA A 61 1.21 10.12 15.44
CA ALA A 61 -0.07 10.40 16.09
C ALA A 61 -1.02 9.23 15.90
N ILE A 62 -1.65 8.79 17.00
CA ILE A 62 -2.82 7.92 17.02
C ILE A 62 -3.96 8.69 17.70
N GLU A 63 -5.10 8.82 17.04
CA GLU A 63 -6.28 9.52 17.56
C GLU A 63 -7.51 8.63 17.41
N ALA A 64 -8.09 8.20 18.53
CA ALA A 64 -9.35 7.47 18.56
C ALA A 64 -10.55 8.40 18.83
N GLN A 65 -11.74 7.82 18.82
CA GLN A 65 -12.94 8.47 19.33
C GLN A 65 -12.74 8.93 20.79
N GLY A 66 -12.40 7.99 21.70
CA GLY A 66 -12.33 8.24 23.14
C GLY A 66 -10.94 8.55 23.74
N TYR A 67 -9.85 8.47 22.97
CA TYR A 67 -8.48 8.71 23.48
C TYR A 67 -7.51 9.14 22.38
N GLY A 68 -6.31 9.60 22.77
CA GLY A 68 -5.22 9.87 21.83
C GLY A 68 -3.84 9.59 22.41
N LEU A 69 -2.90 9.28 21.52
CA LEU A 69 -1.47 9.07 21.78
C LEU A 69 -0.64 9.88 20.78
N THR A 70 0.40 10.56 21.24
CA THR A 70 1.48 11.04 20.36
C THR A 70 2.82 10.53 20.85
N VAL A 71 3.66 10.02 19.94
CA VAL A 71 5.02 9.51 20.23
C VAL A 71 6.02 10.30 19.38
N ASP A 72 6.92 11.03 20.03
CA ASP A 72 8.07 11.69 19.41
C ASP A 72 9.20 10.66 19.21
N LEU A 73 9.51 10.29 17.97
CA LEU A 73 10.50 9.25 17.68
C LEU A 73 11.95 9.71 17.97
N ASP A 74 12.22 11.01 18.09
CA ASP A 74 13.51 11.52 18.54
C ASP A 74 13.63 11.53 20.07
N LYS A 75 12.50 11.47 20.80
CA LYS A 75 12.41 11.57 22.28
C LYS A 75 11.18 10.81 22.81
N LEU A 76 11.29 9.49 22.92
CA LEU A 76 10.19 8.61 23.33
C LEU A 76 9.63 8.94 24.73
N GLU A 77 10.43 9.55 25.62
CA GLU A 77 9.97 10.08 26.91
C GLU A 77 9.04 11.32 26.82
N HIS A 78 8.90 11.94 25.64
CA HIS A 78 7.96 13.04 25.38
C HIS A 78 6.59 12.56 24.87
N ALA A 79 6.26 11.29 25.06
CA ALA A 79 4.93 10.78 24.74
C ALA A 79 3.83 11.58 25.45
N ARG A 80 2.66 11.70 24.83
CA ARG A 80 1.46 12.32 25.42
C ARG A 80 0.30 11.35 25.27
N PHE A 81 -0.48 11.14 26.34
CA PHE A 81 -1.55 10.14 26.37
C PHE A 81 -2.69 10.53 27.31
N GLY A 82 -3.93 10.45 26.82
CA GLY A 82 -5.12 10.86 27.57
C GLY A 82 -6.42 10.59 26.82
N LEU A 83 -7.53 10.74 27.54
CA LEU A 83 -8.88 10.60 26.99
C LEU A 83 -9.27 11.82 26.16
N LEU A 84 -10.07 11.60 25.12
CA LEU A 84 -10.69 12.63 24.28
C LEU A 84 -12.20 12.53 24.47
N THR A 85 -12.78 13.48 25.21
CA THR A 85 -14.18 13.46 25.66
C THR A 85 -15.04 14.52 24.98
N ASP A 86 -14.63 14.97 23.79
CA ASP A 86 -15.30 16.02 23.02
C ASP A 86 -16.44 15.52 22.12
N GLY A 87 -16.68 14.21 22.05
CA GLY A 87 -17.88 13.62 21.43
C GLY A 87 -18.02 13.87 19.93
N VAL A 88 -16.92 14.16 19.23
CA VAL A 88 -16.92 14.35 17.77
C VAL A 88 -17.05 13.00 17.06
N ASP A 89 -17.69 13.01 15.90
CA ASP A 89 -17.73 11.88 14.97
C ASP A 89 -16.42 11.73 14.17
N PHE A 90 -16.33 10.66 13.38
CA PHE A 90 -15.17 10.32 12.55
C PHE A 90 -14.79 11.43 11.56
N GLU A 91 -15.74 12.00 10.83
CA GLU A 91 -15.45 13.00 9.78
C GLU A 91 -15.15 14.38 10.40
N SER A 92 -15.88 14.77 11.45
CA SER A 92 -15.56 15.96 12.26
C SER A 92 -14.16 15.87 12.88
N ALA A 93 -13.72 14.68 13.33
CA ALA A 93 -12.37 14.48 13.84
C ALA A 93 -11.28 14.65 12.75
N ALA A 94 -11.55 14.31 11.48
CA ALA A 94 -10.65 14.67 10.38
C ALA A 94 -10.55 16.19 10.22
N VAL A 95 -11.69 16.88 10.14
CA VAL A 95 -11.78 18.35 9.97
C VAL A 95 -11.15 19.11 11.15
N ALA A 96 -11.23 18.56 12.37
CA ALA A 96 -10.59 19.08 13.57
C ALA A 96 -9.05 18.98 13.56
N ARG A 97 -8.45 18.25 12.59
CA ARG A 97 -7.00 18.12 12.40
C ARG A 97 -6.32 17.66 13.70
N ASP A 98 -5.23 18.29 14.10
CA ASP A 98 -4.44 18.00 15.31
C ASP A 98 -4.92 18.73 16.58
N SER A 99 -6.00 19.52 16.50
CA SER A 99 -6.51 20.30 17.64
C SER A 99 -7.03 19.46 18.81
N ARG A 100 -7.38 18.17 18.58
CA ARG A 100 -7.72 17.20 19.64
C ARG A 100 -6.46 16.72 20.35
N LEU A 101 -5.44 16.28 19.61
CA LEU A 101 -4.16 15.83 20.16
C LEU A 101 -3.38 16.93 20.88
N ALA A 102 -3.58 18.19 20.50
CA ALA A 102 -3.04 19.34 21.22
C ALA A 102 -3.42 19.37 22.73
N LYS A 103 -4.52 18.71 23.11
CA LYS A 103 -5.06 18.63 24.48
C LYS A 103 -4.44 17.52 25.36
N LEU A 104 -3.63 16.61 24.81
CA LEU A 104 -3.16 15.44 25.56
C LEU A 104 -2.13 15.81 26.65
N GLU A 105 -2.26 15.24 27.85
CA GLU A 105 -1.26 15.43 28.90
C GLU A 105 0.01 14.60 28.64
N PRO A 106 1.20 15.03 29.11
CA PRO A 106 2.43 14.24 29.06
C PRO A 106 2.27 12.88 29.74
N ALA A 107 2.90 11.86 29.16
CA ALA A 107 2.77 10.47 29.59
C ALA A 107 4.12 9.74 29.54
N SER A 108 4.31 8.81 30.47
CA SER A 108 5.46 7.91 30.48
C SER A 108 5.16 6.67 29.65
N LEU A 109 5.70 6.65 28.43
CA LEU A 109 5.91 5.43 27.64
C LEU A 109 7.29 4.86 28.02
N LEU A 110 7.34 3.61 28.47
CA LEU A 110 8.57 2.97 28.94
C LEU A 110 8.77 1.61 28.26
N VAL A 111 9.89 1.47 27.56
CA VAL A 111 10.49 0.19 27.22
C VAL A 111 11.86 0.15 27.91
N GLU A 112 12.04 -0.73 28.89
CA GLU A 112 13.24 -0.77 29.74
C GLU A 112 13.79 -2.20 29.84
N VAL A 113 15.08 -2.37 29.57
CA VAL A 113 15.82 -3.60 29.86
C VAL A 113 16.95 -3.28 30.84
N THR A 114 16.98 -3.97 31.97
CA THR A 114 18.10 -3.92 32.91
C THR A 114 19.04 -5.09 32.63
N VAL A 115 20.30 -4.81 32.35
CA VAL A 115 21.38 -5.79 32.15
C VAL A 115 22.47 -5.52 33.19
N ASP A 116 22.90 -6.57 33.90
CA ASP A 116 23.91 -6.52 34.96
C ASP A 116 23.72 -5.40 36.01
N GLY A 117 22.45 -5.11 36.32
CA GLY A 117 22.01 -4.09 37.27
C GLY A 117 21.88 -2.66 36.69
N VAL A 118 22.26 -2.44 35.42
CA VAL A 118 22.18 -1.15 34.73
C VAL A 118 20.90 -1.08 33.88
N PRO A 119 19.98 -0.14 34.12
CA PRO A 119 18.75 0.00 33.33
C PRO A 119 18.99 0.81 32.05
N TYR A 120 18.58 0.26 30.91
CA TYR A 120 18.60 0.90 29.60
C TYR A 120 17.16 1.09 29.11
N ARG A 121 16.82 2.33 28.71
CA ARG A 121 15.46 2.76 28.34
C ARG A 121 15.43 3.20 26.88
N ALA A 122 14.40 2.82 26.13
CA ALA A 122 14.24 3.30 24.76
C ALA A 122 14.12 4.84 24.75
N LYS A 123 15.02 5.52 24.03
CA LYS A 123 15.06 6.98 23.90
C LYS A 123 14.60 7.47 22.53
N THR A 124 14.98 6.76 21.48
CA THR A 124 14.64 7.13 20.09
C THR A 124 14.23 5.88 19.30
N ALA A 125 13.58 6.07 18.15
CA ALA A 125 13.34 5.05 17.14
C ALA A 125 13.78 5.56 15.76
N ASP A 126 14.27 4.69 14.88
CA ASP A 126 14.64 5.09 13.51
C ASP A 126 13.37 5.33 12.69
N LEU A 127 13.05 6.60 12.41
CA LEU A 127 11.90 6.99 11.59
C LEU A 127 11.82 6.15 10.31
N LYS A 128 12.94 5.96 9.59
CA LYS A 128 12.96 5.24 8.30
C LYS A 128 12.69 3.75 8.44
N GLN A 129 12.63 3.22 9.65
CA GLN A 129 12.31 1.81 9.95
C GLN A 129 10.96 1.66 10.68
N ALA A 130 10.23 2.76 10.92
CA ALA A 130 8.84 2.68 11.32
C ALA A 130 8.00 2.10 10.17
N TRP A 131 7.26 1.02 10.45
CA TRP A 131 6.42 0.31 9.49
C TRP A 131 4.95 0.60 9.77
N MET A 132 4.21 1.08 8.77
CA MET A 132 2.75 1.20 8.82
C MET A 132 2.13 -0.02 8.14
N TRP A 133 1.54 -0.92 8.92
CA TRP A 133 0.76 -2.04 8.40
C TRP A 133 -0.67 -1.59 8.08
N GLU A 134 -1.30 -0.90 9.03
CA GLU A 134 -2.68 -0.43 8.94
C GLU A 134 -2.82 1.03 9.34
N SER A 135 -3.53 1.80 8.51
CA SER A 135 -4.14 3.07 8.88
C SER A 135 -5.50 3.20 8.19
N GLY A 136 -6.58 3.06 8.96
CA GLY A 136 -7.98 3.09 8.48
C GLY A 136 -8.95 3.63 9.52
N GLN A 137 -10.24 3.26 9.45
CA GLN A 137 -11.27 3.76 10.38
C GLN A 137 -11.27 3.07 11.75
N VAL A 138 -11.15 1.74 11.83
CA VAL A 138 -11.37 0.98 13.09
C VAL A 138 -10.09 0.45 13.73
N ALA A 139 -8.99 0.33 12.97
CA ALA A 139 -7.72 -0.18 13.47
C ALA A 139 -6.51 0.59 12.93
N GLN A 140 -5.53 0.82 13.79
CA GLN A 140 -4.19 1.31 13.43
C GLN A 140 -3.15 0.26 13.84
N HIS A 141 -2.08 0.10 13.05
CA HIS A 141 -0.98 -0.81 13.41
C HIS A 141 0.36 -0.33 12.86
N PHE A 142 1.29 -0.08 13.78
CA PHE A 142 2.61 0.47 13.51
C PHE A 142 3.71 -0.29 14.26
N ASP A 143 4.82 -0.63 13.59
CA ASP A 143 6.03 -1.10 14.26
C ASP A 143 7.10 0.00 14.31
N LEU A 144 7.45 0.50 15.49
CA LEU A 144 8.60 1.37 15.70
C LEU A 144 9.86 0.51 15.89
N ARG A 145 10.60 0.27 14.81
CA ARG A 145 11.79 -0.61 14.79
C ARG A 145 13.08 0.19 15.07
N ARG A 146 14.14 -0.54 15.46
CA ARG A 146 15.46 0.02 15.88
C ARG A 146 15.34 1.05 17.01
N LEU A 147 14.73 0.64 18.12
CA LEU A 147 14.71 1.44 19.35
C LEU A 147 16.14 1.58 19.91
N ALA A 148 16.59 2.80 20.19
CA ALA A 148 17.86 3.04 20.86
C ALA A 148 17.67 3.01 22.39
N LEU A 149 17.96 1.86 23.01
CA LEU A 149 17.90 1.69 24.46
C LEU A 149 19.18 2.26 25.10
N ARG A 150 19.06 3.30 25.94
CA ARG A 150 20.20 3.97 26.60
C ARG A 150 20.05 4.03 28.11
N ASN A 151 21.16 3.91 28.84
CA ASN A 151 21.17 4.14 30.29
C ASN A 151 21.24 5.64 30.63
N ASP A 152 21.25 5.95 31.93
CA ASP A 152 21.25 7.34 32.42
C ASP A 152 22.60 8.07 32.21
N ALA A 153 23.66 7.37 31.79
CA ALA A 153 24.91 7.96 31.30
C ALA A 153 24.91 8.20 29.77
N GLY A 154 23.88 7.74 29.05
CA GLY A 154 23.74 7.85 27.61
C GLY A 154 24.32 6.68 26.80
N GLU A 155 24.93 5.70 27.47
CA GLU A 155 25.53 4.51 26.85
C GLU A 155 24.43 3.65 26.20
N LEU A 156 24.70 3.11 25.01
CA LEU A 156 23.75 2.33 24.22
C LEU A 156 23.81 0.84 24.59
N LEU A 157 22.66 0.20 24.78
CA LEU A 157 22.58 -1.25 24.88
C LEU A 157 22.62 -1.88 23.49
N THR A 158 23.58 -2.77 23.26
CA THR A 158 23.74 -3.53 22.00
C THR A 158 22.61 -4.54 21.83
N CYS A 159 21.49 -4.07 21.29
CA CYS A 159 20.25 -4.82 21.14
C CYS A 159 19.48 -4.39 19.88
N SER A 160 18.63 -5.28 19.37
CA SER A 160 17.60 -4.94 18.39
C SER A 160 16.27 -4.75 19.11
N GLY A 161 15.91 -3.50 19.41
CA GLY A 161 14.63 -3.13 19.99
C GLY A 161 13.54 -2.78 18.96
N GLU A 162 12.30 -3.15 19.27
CA GLU A 162 11.09 -2.94 18.46
C GLU A 162 9.89 -2.68 19.38
N LEU A 163 9.05 -1.69 19.06
CA LEU A 163 7.77 -1.43 19.76
C LEU A 163 6.63 -1.39 18.74
N LYS A 164 5.77 -2.40 18.78
CA LYS A 164 4.52 -2.42 18.02
C LYS A 164 3.42 -1.68 18.77
N LEU A 165 2.54 -1.01 18.04
CA LEU A 165 1.33 -0.37 18.54
C LEU A 165 0.15 -0.85 17.70
N VAL A 166 -0.88 -1.41 18.32
CA VAL A 166 -2.17 -1.74 17.69
C VAL A 166 -3.27 -0.99 18.43
N ALA A 167 -4.05 -0.17 17.72
CA ALA A 167 -5.05 0.70 18.32
C ALA A 167 -6.43 0.44 17.71
N TRP A 168 -7.40 0.13 18.58
CA TRP A 168 -8.84 0.10 18.32
C TRP A 168 -9.50 1.34 18.94
N PRO A 169 -10.80 1.60 18.72
CA PRO A 169 -11.45 2.82 19.23
C PRO A 169 -11.50 2.90 20.77
N ASP A 170 -11.51 1.74 21.42
CA ASP A 170 -11.67 1.56 22.88
C ASP A 170 -10.42 0.99 23.57
N SER A 171 -9.36 0.64 22.84
CA SER A 171 -8.20 -0.03 23.42
C SER A 171 -6.91 0.16 22.63
N LEU A 172 -5.79 0.23 23.34
CA LEU A 172 -4.44 0.34 22.79
C LEU A 172 -3.60 -0.85 23.29
N THR A 173 -3.03 -1.61 22.37
CA THR A 173 -2.10 -2.69 22.66
C THR A 173 -0.69 -2.29 22.25
N LEU A 174 0.25 -2.40 23.18
CA LEU A 174 1.68 -2.19 22.93
C LEU A 174 2.40 -3.53 23.01
N THR A 175 3.25 -3.85 22.03
CA THR A 175 4.11 -5.04 22.08
C THR A 175 5.57 -4.62 21.93
N ALA A 176 6.33 -4.64 23.02
CA ALA A 176 7.77 -4.39 22.98
C ALA A 176 8.51 -5.71 22.79
N LYS A 177 9.52 -5.72 21.92
CA LYS A 177 10.37 -6.86 21.61
C LYS A 177 11.83 -6.42 21.61
N VAL A 178 12.68 -7.19 22.27
CA VAL A 178 14.12 -6.94 22.34
C VAL A 178 14.89 -8.24 22.09
N THR A 179 15.99 -8.13 21.35
CA THR A 179 16.92 -9.21 21.05
C THR A 179 18.35 -8.76 21.37
N PRO A 180 19.15 -9.52 22.16
CA PRO A 180 20.58 -9.27 22.29
C PRO A 180 21.28 -9.56 20.97
N ILE A 181 22.13 -8.65 20.48
CA ILE A 181 22.83 -8.79 19.18
C ILE A 181 24.30 -8.41 19.31
N VAL A 182 25.08 -8.66 18.26
CA VAL A 182 26.42 -8.10 18.11
C VAL A 182 26.35 -6.62 17.72
N GLU A 183 27.40 -5.85 18.00
CA GLU A 183 27.50 -4.47 17.53
C GLU A 183 27.83 -4.43 16.04
N PHE A 184 27.12 -3.59 15.29
CA PHE A 184 27.30 -3.45 13.84
C PHE A 184 28.09 -2.17 13.52
N ALA A 185 29.42 -2.30 13.50
CA ALA A 185 30.36 -1.27 13.06
C ALA A 185 31.30 -1.83 11.99
N ASP A 186 31.90 -0.97 11.16
CA ASP A 186 32.94 -1.39 10.21
C ASP A 186 34.16 -1.97 10.96
N GLY A 187 34.69 -3.09 10.47
CA GLY A 187 35.93 -3.68 10.97
C GLY A 187 35.78 -5.10 11.51
N ARG A 188 36.61 -5.46 12.49
CA ARG A 188 36.83 -6.85 12.91
C ARG A 188 35.89 -7.26 14.05
N VAL A 189 35.17 -8.38 13.88
CA VAL A 189 34.16 -8.87 14.84
C VAL A 189 34.46 -10.31 15.31
N GLY A 190 34.14 -10.59 16.58
CA GLY A 190 34.39 -11.90 17.24
C GLY A 190 33.37 -13.00 16.90
N HIS A 191 32.65 -12.85 15.79
CA HIS A 191 31.61 -13.77 15.31
C HIS A 191 31.86 -14.04 13.82
N GLY A 192 32.95 -14.75 13.53
CA GLY A 192 33.17 -15.41 12.24
C GLY A 192 32.62 -16.84 12.21
N VAL A 193 32.59 -17.44 11.03
CA VAL A 193 32.39 -18.89 10.89
C VAL A 193 33.64 -19.64 11.39
N SER A 194 34.82 -19.01 11.25
CA SER A 194 36.12 -19.60 11.53
C SER A 194 36.81 -19.00 12.76
N GLY A 195 36.44 -17.80 13.20
CA GLY A 195 36.98 -17.17 14.41
C GLY A 195 36.61 -15.71 14.51
N ALA A 196 37.54 -14.83 14.12
CA ALA A 196 37.17 -13.46 13.80
C ALA A 196 36.58 -13.39 12.38
N ALA A 197 35.91 -12.30 12.06
CA ALA A 197 35.46 -11.98 10.70
C ALA A 197 35.47 -10.46 10.49
N HIS A 198 35.12 -10.00 9.29
CA HIS A 198 34.98 -8.58 8.96
C HIS A 198 33.51 -8.19 8.81
N MET A 199 33.02 -7.27 9.62
CA MET A 199 31.74 -6.59 9.44
C MET A 199 31.93 -5.40 8.50
N ILE A 200 31.15 -5.34 7.42
CA ILE A 200 31.00 -4.16 6.57
C ILE A 200 29.67 -3.51 6.90
N MET A 201 29.72 -2.22 7.22
CA MET A 201 28.58 -1.34 7.36
C MET A 201 28.62 -0.26 6.28
N ASP A 202 29.62 0.62 6.28
CA ASP A 202 29.69 1.76 5.37
C ASP A 202 31.05 1.87 4.65
N GLN A 203 32.03 1.02 4.97
CA GLN A 203 33.36 0.98 4.35
C GLN A 203 33.65 -0.35 3.65
N ASP A 204 34.08 -0.31 2.37
CA ASP A 204 34.48 -1.52 1.63
C ASP A 204 35.87 -2.03 2.02
N VAL A 205 36.08 -3.35 1.95
CA VAL A 205 37.41 -3.94 2.12
C VAL A 205 38.06 -4.14 0.76
N THR A 206 39.09 -3.34 0.46
CA THR A 206 39.86 -3.40 -0.79
C THR A 206 41.24 -4.01 -0.55
N PHE A 207 41.55 -5.11 -1.25
CA PHE A 207 42.89 -5.71 -1.30
C PHE A 207 43.58 -5.36 -2.64
N PRO A 208 44.79 -4.78 -2.61
CA PRO A 208 45.60 -4.59 -3.81
C PRO A 208 45.84 -5.91 -4.55
N HIS A 209 45.96 -5.84 -5.88
CA HIS A 209 46.21 -7.02 -6.72
C HIS A 209 47.51 -7.73 -6.34
N GLN A 210 47.42 -9.05 -6.19
CA GLN A 210 48.55 -9.98 -6.07
C GLN A 210 48.44 -11.06 -7.15
N ASP A 211 49.57 -11.57 -7.64
CA ASP A 211 49.61 -12.59 -8.71
C ASP A 211 48.81 -13.87 -8.36
N GLY A 212 48.78 -14.24 -7.07
CA GLY A 212 48.05 -15.41 -6.57
C GLY A 212 46.51 -15.30 -6.66
N MET A 213 45.98 -14.09 -6.84
CA MET A 213 44.53 -13.86 -7.04
C MET A 213 44.07 -14.13 -8.48
N GLU A 214 44.96 -14.54 -9.40
CA GLU A 214 44.72 -14.46 -10.84
C GLU A 214 45.19 -15.69 -11.61
N SER A 215 44.25 -16.40 -12.26
CA SER A 215 44.52 -17.59 -13.08
C SER A 215 43.54 -17.72 -14.26
N GLU A 216 43.90 -18.49 -15.28
CA GLU A 216 43.00 -18.81 -16.41
C GLU A 216 41.86 -19.75 -15.98
N THR A 217 42.12 -20.58 -14.97
CA THR A 217 41.19 -21.48 -14.29
C THR A 217 41.27 -21.17 -12.80
N PHE A 218 40.15 -21.11 -12.08
CA PHE A 218 40.18 -20.61 -10.69
C PHE A 218 39.00 -21.10 -9.86
N THR A 219 39.10 -20.86 -8.56
CA THR A 219 37.98 -20.91 -7.62
C THR A 219 37.98 -19.64 -6.79
N LEU A 220 36.80 -19.07 -6.52
CA LEU A 220 36.56 -18.03 -5.54
C LEU A 220 35.63 -18.59 -4.46
N GLU A 221 36.06 -18.56 -3.20
CA GLU A 221 35.27 -18.99 -2.04
C GLU A 221 35.20 -17.86 -1.02
N MET A 222 34.08 -17.77 -0.32
CA MET A 222 33.95 -16.99 0.91
C MET A 222 32.75 -17.45 1.74
N TRP A 223 32.69 -16.99 2.99
CA TRP A 223 31.51 -17.08 3.84
C TRP A 223 30.87 -15.70 4.07
N LEU A 224 29.55 -15.63 3.94
CA LEU A 224 28.72 -14.44 4.14
C LEU A 224 27.65 -14.70 5.19
N HIS A 225 27.60 -13.91 6.26
CA HIS A 225 26.45 -13.82 7.15
C HIS A 225 25.82 -12.43 7.01
N GLU A 226 24.58 -12.39 6.52
CA GLU A 226 23.74 -11.20 6.47
C GLU A 226 22.91 -11.11 7.75
N PRO A 227 23.13 -10.11 8.63
CA PRO A 227 22.29 -9.91 9.81
C PRO A 227 20.84 -9.59 9.44
N THR A 228 19.89 -10.10 10.23
CA THR A 228 18.44 -9.96 10.01
C THR A 228 17.97 -8.50 9.93
N GLN A 229 18.76 -7.56 10.46
CA GLN A 229 18.48 -6.12 10.50
C GLN A 229 18.78 -5.38 9.18
N PHE A 230 19.38 -6.07 8.19
CA PHE A 230 19.79 -5.51 6.89
C PHE A 230 19.21 -6.24 5.67
N ALA A 231 18.67 -7.45 5.83
CA ALA A 231 18.21 -8.32 4.73
C ALA A 231 17.15 -7.71 3.81
N ASP A 232 16.36 -6.75 4.31
CA ASP A 232 15.30 -6.07 3.54
C ASP A 232 15.84 -4.90 2.67
N GLN A 233 17.14 -4.56 2.75
CA GLN A 233 17.69 -3.28 2.25
C GLN A 233 18.46 -3.38 0.92
N THR A 234 18.70 -4.58 0.38
CA THR A 234 19.75 -4.82 -0.63
C THR A 234 19.20 -5.05 -2.05
N ILE A 235 19.33 -4.08 -2.95
CA ILE A 235 19.09 -4.28 -4.39
C ILE A 235 20.41 -4.32 -5.18
N HIS A 236 20.65 -5.42 -5.89
CA HIS A 236 21.78 -5.64 -6.82
C HIS A 236 23.14 -5.04 -6.38
N GLN A 237 23.69 -5.50 -5.25
CA GLN A 237 25.00 -5.09 -4.75
C GLN A 237 26.06 -6.18 -4.94
N TRP A 238 27.32 -5.81 -5.01
CA TRP A 238 28.43 -6.78 -5.06
C TRP A 238 28.74 -7.32 -3.65
N VAL A 239 28.84 -8.64 -3.51
CA VAL A 239 29.35 -9.29 -2.28
C VAL A 239 30.87 -9.17 -2.27
N ILE A 240 31.50 -9.56 -3.38
CA ILE A 240 32.95 -9.54 -3.59
C ILE A 240 33.21 -9.60 -5.09
N GLY A 241 34.25 -8.93 -5.58
CA GLY A 241 34.70 -9.08 -6.96
C GLY A 241 36.09 -8.56 -7.24
N LYS A 242 36.66 -8.98 -8.36
CA LYS A 242 38.06 -8.79 -8.75
C LYS A 242 38.16 -8.10 -10.11
N ASN A 243 39.14 -7.20 -10.24
CA ASN A 243 39.45 -6.35 -11.40
C ASN A 243 38.55 -5.12 -11.53
N GLU A 244 38.03 -4.87 -12.73
CA GLU A 244 37.17 -3.74 -13.07
C GLU A 244 35.69 -4.17 -12.97
N ASN A 245 34.75 -3.37 -13.48
CA ASN A 245 33.32 -3.71 -13.46
C ASN A 245 32.91 -4.90 -14.34
N GLU A 246 31.65 -5.33 -14.18
CA GLU A 246 31.02 -6.47 -14.84
C GLU A 246 30.98 -6.44 -16.39
N TRP A 247 31.36 -5.31 -17.00
CA TRP A 247 31.49 -5.13 -18.45
C TRP A 247 32.94 -5.17 -18.95
N GLU A 248 33.91 -5.45 -18.08
CA GLU A 248 35.33 -5.47 -18.42
C GLU A 248 35.94 -6.88 -18.36
N GLU A 249 36.73 -7.23 -19.38
CA GLU A 249 37.30 -8.57 -19.53
C GLU A 249 38.24 -8.93 -18.37
N GLY A 250 38.05 -10.13 -17.82
CA GLY A 250 38.76 -10.60 -16.63
C GLY A 250 38.04 -10.27 -15.32
N CYS A 251 36.99 -9.45 -15.31
CA CYS A 251 36.13 -9.26 -14.13
C CYS A 251 35.51 -10.60 -13.67
N PHE A 252 35.47 -10.85 -12.36
CA PHE A 252 34.70 -11.94 -11.76
C PHE A 252 34.28 -11.65 -10.31
N GLY A 253 33.25 -12.34 -9.82
CA GLY A 253 32.82 -12.30 -8.41
C GLY A 253 31.36 -12.66 -8.17
N PHE A 254 30.83 -12.29 -7.00
CA PHE A 254 29.45 -12.55 -6.59
C PHE A 254 28.62 -11.27 -6.48
N ILE A 255 27.41 -11.27 -7.05
CA ILE A 255 26.42 -10.18 -6.96
C ILE A 255 25.19 -10.66 -6.17
N TYR A 256 24.91 -9.97 -5.07
CA TYR A 256 23.77 -10.17 -4.19
C TYR A 256 22.52 -9.48 -4.72
N SER A 257 21.38 -10.15 -4.66
CA SER A 257 20.06 -9.61 -4.98
C SER A 257 19.04 -10.15 -3.97
N PRO A 258 17.82 -9.60 -3.86
CA PRO A 258 16.84 -10.01 -2.84
C PRO A 258 16.58 -11.53 -2.80
N PHE A 259 16.47 -12.19 -3.96
CA PHE A 259 16.08 -13.60 -4.07
C PHE A 259 17.17 -14.54 -4.60
N GLU A 260 18.34 -14.01 -4.95
CA GLU A 260 19.39 -14.76 -5.66
C GLU A 260 20.79 -14.21 -5.38
N ILE A 261 21.78 -15.08 -5.53
CA ILE A 261 23.20 -14.72 -5.60
C ILE A 261 23.69 -15.18 -6.97
N ASN A 262 24.35 -14.27 -7.70
CA ASN A 262 24.90 -14.55 -9.02
C ASN A 262 26.42 -14.64 -8.94
N PHE A 263 26.99 -15.78 -9.33
CA PHE A 263 28.40 -15.82 -9.72
C PHE A 263 28.52 -15.28 -11.15
N VAL A 264 29.38 -14.29 -11.37
CA VAL A 264 29.58 -13.62 -12.66
C VAL A 264 31.05 -13.63 -13.07
N MET A 265 31.29 -13.70 -14.37
CA MET A 265 32.62 -13.58 -14.98
C MET A 265 32.51 -12.96 -16.38
N ASN A 266 33.36 -11.99 -16.73
CA ASN A 266 33.39 -11.42 -18.08
C ASN A 266 34.64 -11.87 -18.85
N ILE A 267 34.42 -12.34 -20.08
CA ILE A 267 35.45 -12.97 -20.94
C ILE A 267 35.65 -12.26 -22.29
N GLY A 268 35.24 -10.99 -22.44
CA GLY A 268 35.39 -10.31 -23.74
C GLY A 268 34.99 -8.84 -23.83
N LYS A 269 34.74 -8.18 -22.69
CA LYS A 269 34.19 -6.81 -22.56
C LYS A 269 32.74 -6.68 -23.06
N GLY A 270 32.04 -5.67 -22.53
CA GLY A 270 30.62 -5.44 -22.79
C GLY A 270 29.70 -6.47 -22.14
N ARG A 271 28.39 -6.26 -22.30
CA ARG A 271 27.33 -7.06 -21.66
C ARG A 271 27.24 -8.49 -22.16
N ASP A 272 27.42 -8.67 -23.47
CA ASP A 272 27.15 -9.96 -24.13
C ASP A 272 28.27 -11.00 -23.88
N ASN A 273 29.38 -10.59 -23.26
CA ASN A 273 30.49 -11.46 -22.85
C ASN A 273 30.51 -11.75 -21.33
N GLN A 274 29.42 -11.44 -20.60
CA GLN A 274 29.24 -11.84 -19.20
C GLN A 274 28.66 -13.27 -19.12
N ALA A 275 29.47 -14.22 -18.67
CA ALA A 275 28.99 -15.49 -18.15
C ALA A 275 28.40 -15.28 -16.74
N ARG A 276 27.31 -15.99 -16.43
CA ARG A 276 26.56 -15.89 -15.19
C ARG A 276 26.00 -17.25 -14.79
N VAL A 277 26.11 -17.58 -13.52
CA VAL A 277 25.39 -18.71 -12.89
C VAL A 277 24.64 -18.15 -11.67
N THR A 278 23.37 -18.51 -11.54
CA THR A 278 22.48 -17.95 -10.51
C THR A 278 22.10 -19.05 -9.52
N GLY A 279 22.27 -18.80 -8.22
CA GLY A 279 21.72 -19.62 -7.15
C GLY A 279 20.56 -18.90 -6.49
N HIS A 280 19.46 -19.61 -6.25
CA HIS A 280 18.24 -19.06 -5.68
C HIS A 280 18.19 -19.30 -4.18
N LYS A 281 17.84 -18.27 -3.40
CA LYS A 281 17.65 -18.42 -1.95
C LYS A 281 16.38 -19.24 -1.69
N SER A 282 16.53 -20.35 -0.97
CA SER A 282 15.44 -21.25 -0.61
C SER A 282 14.54 -20.65 0.48
N ARG A 283 13.26 -21.05 0.50
CA ARG A 283 12.31 -20.62 1.56
C ARG A 283 12.47 -21.43 2.86
N GLU A 284 13.12 -22.59 2.78
CA GLU A 284 13.44 -23.51 3.88
C GLU A 284 14.93 -23.85 3.82
N GLY A 285 15.76 -22.99 4.42
CA GLY A 285 17.22 -23.15 4.46
C GLY A 285 17.97 -21.81 4.57
N ASP A 286 17.67 -20.87 3.67
CA ASP A 286 18.40 -19.59 3.55
C ASP A 286 17.82 -18.45 4.41
N ALA A 287 17.56 -18.71 5.69
CA ALA A 287 17.06 -17.69 6.60
C ALA A 287 18.02 -16.47 6.70
N PRO A 288 17.50 -15.24 6.81
CA PRO A 288 18.28 -14.09 7.27
C PRO A 288 18.93 -14.38 8.64
N GLY A 289 20.17 -13.95 8.85
CA GLY A 289 20.97 -14.35 10.02
C GLY A 289 21.65 -15.73 9.93
N ALA A 290 21.50 -16.46 8.82
CA ALA A 290 22.29 -17.67 8.55
C ALA A 290 23.56 -17.36 7.74
N TRP A 291 24.69 -17.97 8.14
CA TRP A 291 25.92 -18.07 7.37
C TRP A 291 25.69 -18.81 6.05
N LYS A 292 26.31 -18.30 4.97
CA LYS A 292 26.23 -18.84 3.61
C LYS A 292 27.63 -19.04 3.05
N HIS A 293 27.96 -20.26 2.65
CA HIS A 293 29.21 -20.59 1.95
C HIS A 293 28.98 -20.40 0.46
N LEU A 294 29.79 -19.55 -0.20
CA LEU A 294 29.62 -19.18 -1.61
C LEU A 294 30.88 -19.61 -2.37
N VAL A 295 30.75 -20.52 -3.35
CA VAL A 295 31.90 -21.00 -4.14
C VAL A 295 31.61 -20.96 -5.64
N GLY A 296 32.44 -20.23 -6.38
CA GLY A 296 32.38 -20.12 -7.83
C GLY A 296 33.64 -20.71 -8.47
N THR A 297 33.49 -21.71 -9.34
CA THR A 297 34.63 -22.38 -10.00
C THR A 297 34.63 -22.12 -11.51
N TYR A 298 35.82 -22.08 -12.11
CA TYR A 298 36.02 -22.09 -13.55
C TYR A 298 37.17 -23.01 -13.95
N ASP A 299 36.89 -24.05 -14.72
CA ASP A 299 37.89 -25.05 -15.16
C ASP A 299 38.56 -24.72 -16.51
N GLY A 300 38.15 -23.62 -17.16
CA GLY A 300 38.63 -23.18 -18.47
C GLY A 300 37.66 -23.44 -19.63
N ASP A 301 36.59 -24.22 -19.39
CA ASP A 301 35.47 -24.44 -20.31
C ASP A 301 34.11 -24.22 -19.61
N MET A 302 33.92 -24.78 -18.41
CA MET A 302 32.67 -24.70 -17.64
C MET A 302 32.83 -23.83 -16.39
N MET A 303 31.85 -22.95 -16.16
CA MET A 303 31.70 -22.11 -14.97
C MET A 303 30.60 -22.70 -14.08
N ARG A 304 30.85 -22.83 -12.77
CA ARG A 304 29.91 -23.42 -11.80
C ARG A 304 29.73 -22.54 -10.58
N PHE A 305 28.57 -22.64 -9.94
CA PHE A 305 28.29 -21.98 -8.66
C PHE A 305 27.72 -22.97 -7.65
N TYR A 306 28.27 -22.97 -6.44
CA TYR A 306 27.86 -23.76 -5.29
C TYR A 306 27.49 -22.82 -4.15
N MET A 307 26.45 -23.19 -3.40
CA MET A 307 26.01 -22.50 -2.19
C MET A 307 25.79 -23.55 -1.10
N ASN A 308 26.39 -23.37 0.07
CA ASN A 308 26.33 -24.31 1.20
C ASN A 308 26.71 -25.75 0.78
N GLY A 309 27.87 -25.90 0.11
CA GLY A 309 28.34 -27.16 -0.46
C GLY A 309 27.58 -27.68 -1.70
N ILE A 310 26.37 -27.18 -1.98
CA ILE A 310 25.46 -27.71 -3.00
C ILE A 310 25.57 -26.94 -4.32
N LEU A 311 25.80 -27.66 -5.43
CA LEU A 311 25.81 -27.10 -6.78
C LEU A 311 24.45 -26.46 -7.11
N GLN A 312 24.47 -25.16 -7.40
CA GLN A 312 23.31 -24.37 -7.80
C GLN A 312 23.09 -24.41 -9.32
N GLY A 313 24.18 -24.49 -10.09
CA GLY A 313 24.13 -24.60 -11.54
C GLY A 313 25.52 -24.53 -12.19
N GLU A 314 25.55 -24.72 -13.51
CA GLU A 314 26.73 -24.56 -14.35
C GLU A 314 26.37 -23.95 -15.71
N THR A 315 27.34 -23.33 -16.39
CA THR A 315 27.20 -22.81 -17.76
C THR A 315 28.50 -22.94 -18.54
N GLN A 316 28.40 -23.34 -19.81
CA GLN A 316 29.57 -23.48 -20.67
C GLN A 316 29.99 -22.13 -21.23
N VAL A 317 31.26 -21.81 -21.07
CA VAL A 317 31.89 -20.54 -21.44
C VAL A 317 32.82 -20.72 -22.64
N GLY A 318 33.48 -21.89 -22.78
CA GLY A 318 34.20 -22.30 -23.99
C GLY A 318 35.41 -21.43 -24.38
N ARG A 319 35.88 -20.54 -23.51
CA ARG A 319 36.97 -19.58 -23.78
C ARG A 319 37.84 -19.37 -22.55
N LYS A 320 39.16 -19.48 -22.73
CA LYS A 320 40.15 -19.14 -21.69
C LYS A 320 39.93 -17.72 -21.15
N ARG A 321 39.91 -17.58 -19.83
CA ARG A 321 39.85 -16.29 -19.13
C ARG A 321 41.18 -15.54 -19.28
N VAL A 322 41.12 -14.24 -19.58
CA VAL A 322 42.28 -13.33 -19.50
C VAL A 322 42.47 -12.87 -18.06
N LYS A 323 43.71 -12.89 -17.56
CA LYS A 323 44.05 -12.38 -16.22
C LYS A 323 43.94 -10.86 -16.19
N GLY A 324 43.37 -10.31 -15.12
CA GLY A 324 43.31 -8.87 -14.88
C GLY A 324 44.22 -8.43 -13.73
N THR A 325 44.52 -7.12 -13.66
CA THR A 325 45.45 -6.54 -12.68
C THR A 325 44.81 -5.59 -11.67
N GLY A 326 43.47 -5.50 -11.65
CA GLY A 326 42.74 -4.63 -10.72
C GLY A 326 42.52 -5.29 -9.35
N ALA A 327 42.09 -4.51 -8.37
CA ALA A 327 41.94 -4.92 -6.97
C ALA A 327 40.87 -6.01 -6.76
N LEU A 328 40.95 -6.70 -5.62
CA LEU A 328 39.84 -7.47 -5.05
C LEU A 328 39.09 -6.55 -4.07
N ARG A 329 37.77 -6.45 -4.19
CA ARG A 329 36.94 -5.66 -3.26
C ARG A 329 35.81 -6.50 -2.68
N ILE A 330 35.49 -6.25 -1.42
CA ILE A 330 34.36 -6.85 -0.67
C ILE A 330 33.34 -5.75 -0.36
N GLY A 331 32.05 -6.06 -0.52
CA GLY A 331 30.92 -5.16 -0.27
C GLY A 331 30.64 -4.12 -1.35
N THR A 332 31.55 -3.90 -2.31
CA THR A 332 31.37 -2.91 -3.38
C THR A 332 31.83 -3.42 -4.75
N ARG A 333 31.46 -2.68 -5.81
CA ARG A 333 31.80 -2.98 -7.21
C ARG A 333 33.33 -2.88 -7.41
N PRO A 334 33.99 -3.76 -8.19
CA PRO A 334 35.45 -3.86 -8.16
C PRO A 334 36.20 -2.59 -8.64
N ASP A 335 35.61 -1.82 -9.56
CA ASP A 335 36.14 -0.51 -9.98
C ASP A 335 36.00 0.58 -8.90
N GLY A 336 35.18 0.36 -7.87
CA GLY A 336 34.84 1.34 -6.83
C GLY A 336 33.78 2.36 -7.24
N VAL A 337 33.23 2.26 -8.46
CA VAL A 337 32.23 3.19 -8.99
C VAL A 337 30.85 2.58 -8.83
N SER A 338 30.35 2.55 -7.60
CA SER A 338 29.00 2.11 -7.28
C SER A 338 27.96 3.16 -7.67
N HIS A 339 26.86 2.72 -8.30
CA HIS A 339 25.65 3.54 -8.46
C HIS A 339 24.75 3.52 -7.21
N MET A 340 25.04 2.62 -6.25
CA MET A 340 24.35 2.50 -4.96
C MET A 340 25.16 3.24 -3.86
N PRO A 341 24.51 3.97 -2.94
CA PRO A 341 25.18 4.91 -2.04
C PRO A 341 25.99 4.27 -0.90
N THR A 342 25.86 2.97 -0.64
CA THR A 342 26.60 2.24 0.41
C THR A 342 27.05 0.85 -0.08
N PRO A 343 28.05 0.24 0.56
CA PRO A 343 28.37 -1.18 0.40
C PRO A 343 27.20 -2.13 0.75
N LEU A 344 27.34 -3.40 0.38
CA LEU A 344 26.54 -4.49 0.93
C LEU A 344 26.90 -4.68 2.41
N LYS A 345 25.90 -4.59 3.30
CA LYS A 345 26.10 -4.72 4.75
C LYS A 345 26.09 -6.18 5.16
N GLY A 346 27.07 -6.63 5.94
CA GLY A 346 27.18 -8.03 6.33
C GLY A 346 28.49 -8.39 7.04
N ILE A 347 28.57 -9.61 7.55
CA ILE A 347 29.78 -10.21 8.11
C ILE A 347 30.39 -11.16 7.07
N TYR A 348 31.69 -11.00 6.83
CA TYR A 348 32.46 -11.66 5.77
C TYR A 348 33.63 -12.42 6.40
N ASP A 349 33.82 -13.68 6.00
CA ASP A 349 34.85 -14.57 6.56
C ASP A 349 35.44 -15.52 5.50
N GLU A 350 36.62 -16.07 5.77
CA GLU A 350 37.30 -17.13 5.01
C GLU A 350 37.31 -16.91 3.48
N VAL A 351 37.78 -15.73 3.05
CA VAL A 351 37.84 -15.31 1.65
C VAL A 351 39.08 -15.90 0.98
N ARG A 352 38.88 -16.74 -0.04
CA ARG A 352 39.94 -17.58 -0.62
C ARG A 352 39.88 -17.59 -2.15
N ILE A 353 41.05 -17.63 -2.81
CA ILE A 353 41.17 -17.79 -4.27
C ILE A 353 42.20 -18.88 -4.59
N TRP A 354 41.85 -19.82 -5.46
CA TRP A 354 42.73 -20.86 -6.00
C TRP A 354 42.99 -20.65 -7.49
N ASN A 355 44.15 -21.09 -7.96
CA ASN A 355 44.55 -21.09 -9.36
C ASN A 355 44.02 -22.31 -10.17
N ARG A 356 43.04 -23.02 -9.62
CA ARG A 356 42.35 -24.18 -10.21
C ARG A 356 40.87 -24.20 -9.80
N ALA A 357 40.06 -24.97 -10.52
CA ALA A 357 38.75 -25.40 -10.02
C ALA A 357 38.92 -26.41 -8.86
N LEU A 358 38.18 -26.23 -7.77
CA LEU A 358 37.99 -27.24 -6.73
C LEU A 358 36.97 -28.30 -7.17
N SER A 359 37.07 -29.51 -6.62
CA SER A 359 36.04 -30.54 -6.81
C SER A 359 34.83 -30.31 -5.89
N ALA A 360 33.69 -30.93 -6.19
CA ALA A 360 32.49 -30.81 -5.36
C ALA A 360 32.70 -31.38 -3.93
N GLU A 361 33.56 -32.39 -3.81
CA GLU A 361 33.94 -33.02 -2.55
C GLU A 361 34.84 -32.11 -1.70
N GLU A 362 35.78 -31.38 -2.32
CA GLU A 362 36.59 -30.35 -1.63
C GLU A 362 35.69 -29.20 -1.14
N ILE A 363 34.77 -28.73 -1.97
CA ILE A 363 33.81 -27.67 -1.65
C ILE A 363 32.87 -28.08 -0.51
N LEU A 364 32.37 -29.32 -0.51
CA LEU A 364 31.54 -29.84 0.59
C LEU A 364 32.34 -29.97 1.89
N ALA A 365 33.60 -30.44 1.83
CA ALA A 365 34.46 -30.51 3.01
C ALA A 365 34.74 -29.12 3.62
N HIS A 366 34.96 -28.10 2.79
CA HIS A 366 35.09 -26.71 3.24
C HIS A 366 33.78 -26.14 3.82
N HIS A 367 32.61 -26.59 3.34
CA HIS A 367 31.33 -26.21 3.91
C HIS A 367 31.11 -26.82 5.31
N GLU A 368 31.37 -28.12 5.46
CA GLU A 368 31.17 -28.84 6.72
C GLU A 368 32.19 -28.44 7.80
N ASN A 369 33.44 -28.14 7.41
CA ASN A 369 34.54 -27.86 8.33
C ASN A 369 35.33 -26.62 7.89
N PRO A 370 34.77 -25.38 7.96
CA PRO A 370 35.39 -24.19 7.38
C PRO A 370 36.79 -23.84 7.92
N ARG A 371 37.13 -24.31 9.14
CA ARG A 371 38.46 -24.15 9.76
C ARG A 371 39.53 -25.08 9.20
N GLU A 372 39.15 -26.16 8.54
CA GLU A 372 40.08 -27.18 8.03
C GLU A 372 40.15 -27.12 6.50
N ILE A 373 41.35 -26.89 5.97
CA ILE A 373 41.63 -26.96 4.54
C ILE A 373 42.64 -28.10 4.31
N PRO A 374 42.20 -29.36 4.17
CA PRO A 374 43.10 -30.52 4.05
C PRO A 374 43.97 -30.47 2.79
N ASN A 375 43.45 -29.88 1.71
CA ASN A 375 44.18 -29.68 0.45
C ASN A 375 44.37 -28.19 0.14
N ARG A 376 45.58 -27.68 0.35
CA ARG A 376 45.98 -26.30 0.01
C ARG A 376 46.64 -26.19 -1.36
N GLU A 377 46.65 -27.25 -2.18
CA GLU A 377 47.20 -27.19 -3.53
C GLU A 377 46.44 -26.17 -4.40
N GLY A 378 47.18 -25.23 -4.96
CA GLY A 378 46.66 -24.17 -5.83
C GLY A 378 46.08 -22.95 -5.11
N LEU A 379 46.00 -22.93 -3.77
CA LEU A 379 45.56 -21.76 -3.00
C LEU A 379 46.54 -20.60 -3.20
N GLY A 380 46.06 -19.48 -3.75
CA GLY A 380 46.86 -18.32 -4.13
C GLY A 380 46.53 -17.02 -3.39
N PHE A 381 45.36 -16.94 -2.75
CA PHE A 381 45.01 -15.90 -1.78
C PHE A 381 44.09 -16.49 -0.70
N GLU A 382 44.26 -16.03 0.53
CA GLU A 382 43.49 -16.41 1.71
C GLU A 382 43.46 -15.23 2.69
N GLU A 383 42.27 -14.87 3.17
CA GLU A 383 42.04 -13.92 4.25
C GLU A 383 40.93 -14.47 5.17
N ASN A 384 41.25 -14.60 6.46
CA ASN A 384 40.37 -15.14 7.48
C ASN A 384 40.17 -14.17 8.66
N PHE A 385 40.70 -12.96 8.55
CA PHE A 385 40.63 -11.88 9.55
C PHE A 385 41.20 -12.26 10.94
N GLY A 386 41.81 -13.45 11.08
CA GLY A 386 42.51 -13.93 12.26
C GLY A 386 41.60 -14.39 13.41
N VAL A 387 42.11 -14.23 14.63
CA VAL A 387 41.48 -14.75 15.86
C VAL A 387 41.20 -13.60 16.83
N MET A 388 40.13 -13.74 17.62
CA MET A 388 39.80 -12.91 18.79
C MET A 388 39.77 -13.77 20.05
N SER A 389 39.90 -13.16 21.23
CA SER A 389 39.90 -13.89 22.50
C SER A 389 38.48 -14.35 22.85
N ALA A 390 38.36 -15.33 23.76
CA ALA A 390 37.07 -15.79 24.25
C ALA A 390 36.31 -14.70 25.05
N GLU A 391 37.02 -13.68 25.54
CA GLU A 391 36.46 -12.53 26.26
C GLU A 391 35.85 -11.49 25.29
N ASP A 392 36.30 -11.48 24.02
CA ASP A 392 35.77 -10.61 22.96
C ASP A 392 34.52 -11.18 22.27
N ILE A 393 34.14 -12.44 22.54
CA ILE A 393 33.00 -13.10 21.87
C ILE A 393 31.69 -12.56 22.47
N PRO A 394 30.82 -11.91 21.68
CA PRO A 394 29.54 -11.39 22.20
C PRO A 394 28.67 -12.53 22.74
N HIS A 395 28.12 -12.33 23.93
CA HIS A 395 27.34 -13.33 24.65
C HIS A 395 25.99 -12.78 25.10
N GLY A 396 25.09 -13.70 25.45
CA GLY A 396 23.76 -13.38 25.97
C GLY A 396 23.78 -12.74 27.36
N TRP A 397 22.64 -12.19 27.77
CA TRP A 397 22.49 -11.54 29.07
C TRP A 397 22.12 -12.56 30.15
N ALA A 398 22.88 -12.58 31.26
CA ALA A 398 22.75 -13.65 32.27
C ALA A 398 21.48 -13.54 33.13
N ASN A 399 21.12 -12.33 33.58
CA ASN A 399 19.95 -12.09 34.43
C ASN A 399 19.18 -10.80 34.05
N PRO A 400 18.72 -10.65 32.79
CA PRO A 400 18.00 -9.46 32.38
C PRO A 400 16.65 -9.31 33.11
N THR A 401 16.23 -8.05 33.27
CA THR A 401 14.84 -7.69 33.61
C THR A 401 14.29 -6.83 32.49
N PHE A 402 13.13 -7.21 31.94
CA PHE A 402 12.46 -6.49 30.86
C PHE A 402 11.12 -5.93 31.36
N ARG A 403 10.83 -4.67 31.04
CA ARG A 403 9.62 -3.95 31.46
C ARG A 403 9.03 -3.16 30.29
N LEU A 404 7.70 -3.15 30.21
CA LEU A 404 6.91 -2.33 29.29
C LEU A 404 5.79 -1.64 30.09
N ALA A 405 5.67 -0.32 29.99
CA ALA A 405 4.63 0.45 30.68
C ALA A 405 4.12 1.63 29.85
N LEU A 406 2.85 1.99 30.08
CA LEU A 406 2.22 3.23 29.63
C LEU A 406 1.47 3.87 30.80
N LYS A 407 1.80 5.12 31.13
CA LYS A 407 1.28 5.83 32.31
C LYS A 407 0.95 7.28 31.95
N GLY A 408 -0.33 7.65 32.00
CA GLY A 408 -0.82 8.96 31.59
C GLY A 408 -2.23 9.24 32.12
N ALA A 409 -2.89 10.28 31.60
CA ALA A 409 -4.17 10.75 32.14
C ALA A 409 -5.34 9.75 31.96
N ALA A 410 -5.25 8.85 30.98
CA ALA A 410 -6.25 7.81 30.74
C ALA A 410 -6.04 6.52 31.56
N GLY A 411 -4.87 6.32 32.18
CA GLY A 411 -4.60 5.11 32.96
C GLY A 411 -3.11 4.80 33.15
N ASN A 412 -2.84 3.72 33.88
CA ASN A 412 -1.49 3.28 34.26
C ASN A 412 -1.38 1.77 34.15
N TRP A 413 -0.73 1.28 33.10
CA TRP A 413 -0.52 -0.15 32.83
C TRP A 413 0.99 -0.46 32.82
N GLU A 414 1.39 -1.62 33.35
CA GLU A 414 2.77 -2.11 33.34
C GLU A 414 2.80 -3.64 33.28
N THR A 415 3.76 -4.19 32.54
CA THR A 415 4.07 -5.62 32.47
C THR A 415 5.59 -5.83 32.53
N LYS A 416 6.04 -6.99 33.03
CA LYS A 416 7.46 -7.30 33.23
C LYS A 416 7.81 -8.78 33.14
N ALA A 417 9.07 -9.08 32.83
CA ALA A 417 9.68 -10.40 32.90
C ALA A 417 11.09 -10.33 33.52
N GLU A 418 11.46 -11.35 34.30
CA GLU A 418 12.65 -11.36 35.17
C GLU A 418 13.33 -12.74 35.18
N GLY A 419 14.65 -12.78 35.38
CA GLY A 419 15.32 -13.93 36.02
C GLY A 419 15.64 -15.15 35.14
N ALA A 420 15.53 -15.06 33.82
CA ALA A 420 16.02 -16.08 32.89
C ALA A 420 17.08 -15.49 31.96
N ALA A 421 18.19 -16.21 31.76
CA ALA A 421 19.22 -15.82 30.80
C ALA A 421 18.64 -15.76 29.37
N TRP A 422 19.02 -14.76 28.59
CA TRP A 422 18.68 -14.65 27.16
C TRP A 422 19.94 -14.91 26.36
N ALA A 423 19.92 -15.87 25.44
CA ALA A 423 21.04 -16.14 24.54
C ALA A 423 21.22 -15.00 23.50
N LEU A 424 22.41 -14.96 22.87
CA LEU A 424 22.63 -14.07 21.73
C LEU A 424 21.65 -14.43 20.60
N ASN A 425 21.08 -13.41 19.95
CA ASN A 425 20.02 -13.50 18.95
C ASN A 425 18.67 -14.05 19.46
N GLU A 426 18.50 -14.30 20.77
CA GLU A 426 17.21 -14.72 21.34
C GLU A 426 16.25 -13.54 21.47
N ALA A 427 15.14 -13.55 20.71
CA ALA A 427 14.12 -12.52 20.79
C ALA A 427 13.12 -12.78 21.91
N ARG A 428 12.86 -11.75 22.74
CA ARG A 428 11.89 -11.80 23.83
C ARG A 428 10.93 -10.61 23.75
N SER A 429 9.66 -10.85 24.07
CA SER A 429 8.57 -9.88 23.90
C SER A 429 7.75 -9.71 25.18
N LEU A 430 7.19 -8.52 25.35
CA LEU A 430 6.17 -8.18 26.35
C LEU A 430 4.98 -7.52 25.64
N ILE A 431 3.78 -7.96 25.99
CA ILE A 431 2.51 -7.41 25.48
C ILE A 431 1.82 -6.66 26.63
N LEU A 432 1.40 -5.43 26.38
CA LEU A 432 0.71 -4.56 27.31
C LEU A 432 -0.59 -4.06 26.67
N HIS A 433 -1.71 -4.66 27.07
CA HIS A 433 -3.04 -4.26 26.64
C HIS A 433 -3.59 -3.16 27.58
N CYS A 434 -4.02 -2.04 27.00
CA CYS A 434 -4.52 -0.85 27.69
C CYS A 434 -5.97 -0.59 27.23
N PRO A 435 -6.99 -1.20 27.88
CA PRO A 435 -8.40 -0.91 27.57
C PRO A 435 -8.81 0.45 28.14
N MET A 436 -9.70 1.16 27.44
CA MET A 436 -10.20 2.48 27.84
C MET A 436 -11.55 2.36 28.54
N GLY A 437 -11.70 3.06 29.67
CA GLY A 437 -12.94 3.01 30.44
C GLY A 437 -13.08 1.71 31.23
N ALA A 438 -14.24 1.06 31.10
CA ALA A 438 -14.63 -0.12 31.90
C ALA A 438 -14.94 -1.37 31.07
N SER A 439 -14.63 -1.38 29.77
CA SER A 439 -14.73 -2.59 28.94
C SER A 439 -13.62 -3.57 29.31
N GLU A 440 -14.00 -4.76 29.77
CA GLU A 440 -13.10 -5.91 29.76
C GLU A 440 -13.02 -6.45 28.32
N PRO A 441 -11.83 -6.68 27.75
CA PRO A 441 -11.71 -7.31 26.43
C PRO A 441 -12.37 -8.70 26.45
N ALA A 442 -13.06 -9.04 25.36
CA ALA A 442 -13.90 -10.24 25.27
C ALA A 442 -13.14 -11.57 25.10
N VAL A 443 -11.90 -11.64 25.59
CA VAL A 443 -10.87 -12.70 25.37
C VAL A 443 -11.44 -14.12 25.37
N ASP A 444 -12.01 -14.55 26.49
CA ASP A 444 -12.57 -15.90 26.67
C ASP A 444 -14.08 -15.96 26.40
N LYS A 445 -14.67 -14.86 25.89
CA LYS A 445 -16.11 -14.69 25.70
C LYS A 445 -16.57 -15.00 24.27
N VAL A 446 -15.66 -15.20 23.31
CA VAL A 446 -15.97 -15.57 21.91
C VAL A 446 -15.42 -16.96 21.58
N SER A 447 -16.26 -17.86 21.05
CA SER A 447 -15.83 -19.16 20.54
C SER A 447 -16.51 -19.47 19.20
N GLY A 448 -15.74 -19.64 18.13
CA GLY A 448 -16.30 -19.84 16.80
C GLY A 448 -15.27 -20.05 15.69
N ALA A 449 -15.76 -19.99 14.44
CA ALA A 449 -14.96 -20.17 13.25
C ALA A 449 -15.46 -19.28 12.09
N VAL A 450 -14.55 -19.04 11.15
CA VAL A 450 -14.86 -18.54 9.82
C VAL A 450 -14.83 -19.74 8.86
N THR A 451 -15.93 -19.97 8.14
CA THR A 451 -16.06 -21.10 7.21
C THR A 451 -16.24 -20.57 5.79
N TYR A 452 -15.30 -20.90 4.91
CA TYR A 452 -15.37 -20.58 3.49
C TYR A 452 -16.45 -21.40 2.79
N VAL A 453 -16.99 -20.90 1.66
CA VAL A 453 -18.10 -21.52 0.92
C VAL A 453 -17.83 -22.98 0.46
N SER A 454 -16.57 -23.40 0.32
CA SER A 454 -16.20 -24.81 0.03
C SER A 454 -16.32 -25.75 1.24
N GLY A 455 -16.42 -25.21 2.46
CA GLY A 455 -16.43 -25.95 3.73
C GLY A 455 -15.11 -25.93 4.51
N GLN A 456 -14.04 -25.31 3.99
CA GLN A 456 -12.82 -25.05 4.77
C GLN A 456 -13.13 -24.13 5.96
N SER A 457 -12.65 -24.47 7.16
CA SER A 457 -13.00 -23.79 8.41
C SER A 457 -11.75 -23.36 9.18
N PHE A 458 -11.73 -22.11 9.62
CA PHE A 458 -10.59 -21.44 10.25
C PHE A 458 -11.03 -20.90 11.63
N PRO A 459 -10.35 -21.26 12.74
CA PRO A 459 -10.82 -20.91 14.08
C PRO A 459 -10.65 -19.41 14.37
N ILE A 460 -11.63 -18.82 15.05
CA ILE A 460 -11.55 -17.45 15.59
C ILE A 460 -10.86 -17.54 16.96
N ASN A 461 -9.70 -16.90 17.11
CA ASN A 461 -8.92 -16.90 18.35
C ASN A 461 -8.60 -15.47 18.78
N TYR A 462 -8.66 -15.16 20.07
CA TYR A 462 -8.11 -13.89 20.56
C TYR A 462 -6.57 -13.90 20.45
N GLN A 463 -5.99 -12.90 19.79
CA GLN A 463 -4.54 -12.70 19.67
C GLN A 463 -4.13 -11.47 20.49
N PRO A 464 -3.50 -11.64 21.67
CA PRO A 464 -3.16 -10.55 22.58
C PRO A 464 -2.30 -9.44 21.96
N GLU A 465 -1.46 -9.76 20.97
CA GLU A 465 -0.62 -8.81 20.24
C GLU A 465 -1.42 -7.83 19.37
N PHE A 466 -2.62 -8.22 18.92
CA PHE A 466 -3.57 -7.36 18.21
C PHE A 466 -4.67 -6.81 19.12
N GLY A 467 -4.85 -7.36 20.34
CA GLY A 467 -5.94 -6.96 21.23
C GLY A 467 -7.35 -7.32 20.71
N GLY A 468 -7.46 -8.32 19.83
CA GLY A 468 -8.70 -8.63 19.12
C GLY A 468 -8.79 -10.09 18.64
N HIS A 469 -9.92 -10.44 18.03
CA HIS A 469 -10.23 -11.79 17.60
C HIS A 469 -9.86 -11.99 16.13
N VAL A 470 -8.95 -12.92 15.87
CA VAL A 470 -8.34 -13.12 14.56
C VAL A 470 -8.74 -14.48 14.01
N ALA A 471 -9.17 -14.49 12.75
CA ALA A 471 -9.25 -15.68 11.92
C ALA A 471 -8.21 -15.56 10.80
N THR A 472 -7.10 -16.28 10.96
CA THR A 472 -6.06 -16.38 9.92
C THR A 472 -6.48 -17.43 8.90
N VAL A 473 -6.52 -17.05 7.63
CA VAL A 473 -6.95 -17.89 6.51
C VAL A 473 -5.80 -18.05 5.52
N GLU A 474 -5.29 -19.27 5.41
CA GLU A 474 -4.21 -19.65 4.48
C GLU A 474 -4.62 -20.92 3.71
N GLY A 475 -4.08 -21.10 2.50
CA GLY A 475 -4.34 -22.32 1.70
C GLY A 475 -5.80 -22.46 1.24
N LEU A 476 -6.45 -21.35 0.88
CA LEU A 476 -7.84 -21.35 0.42
C LEU A 476 -7.98 -22.08 -0.94
N GLU A 477 -8.91 -23.02 -1.03
CA GLU A 477 -9.16 -23.82 -2.23
C GLU A 477 -10.27 -23.16 -3.09
N ARG A 478 -9.87 -22.33 -4.05
CA ARG A 478 -10.81 -21.65 -4.97
C ARG A 478 -11.19 -22.51 -6.16
N THR A 479 -12.43 -22.35 -6.62
CA THR A 479 -12.97 -23.03 -7.82
C THR A 479 -13.02 -22.14 -9.06
N PHE A 480 -12.58 -20.89 -8.96
CA PHE A 480 -12.58 -19.88 -10.03
C PHE A 480 -11.15 -19.43 -10.36
N GLU A 481 -10.98 -18.74 -11.49
CA GLU A 481 -9.67 -18.29 -11.98
C GLU A 481 -9.14 -17.09 -11.18
N GLU A 482 -7.90 -17.19 -10.68
CA GLU A 482 -7.23 -16.14 -9.91
C GLU A 482 -6.36 -15.24 -10.80
N GLY A 483 -5.93 -14.10 -10.26
CA GLY A 483 -5.04 -13.15 -10.91
C GLY A 483 -5.75 -12.09 -11.74
N TYR A 484 -5.02 -11.49 -12.69
CA TYR A 484 -5.45 -10.33 -13.47
C TYR A 484 -6.32 -10.73 -14.67
N VAL A 485 -7.51 -11.25 -14.35
CA VAL A 485 -8.55 -11.76 -15.25
C VAL A 485 -9.93 -11.20 -14.89
N LYS A 486 -10.97 -11.56 -15.65
CA LYS A 486 -12.35 -11.11 -15.41
C LYS A 486 -13.05 -11.90 -14.28
N ILE A 487 -12.62 -11.70 -13.03
CA ILE A 487 -13.21 -12.36 -11.86
C ILE A 487 -14.65 -11.84 -11.60
N THR A 488 -15.63 -12.73 -11.74
CA THR A 488 -17.06 -12.49 -11.38
C THR A 488 -17.49 -13.13 -10.07
N ASP A 489 -16.65 -14.02 -9.56
CA ASP A 489 -16.86 -14.86 -8.39
C ASP A 489 -16.27 -14.21 -7.13
N TYR A 490 -16.78 -14.58 -5.95
CA TYR A 490 -16.45 -13.94 -4.68
C TYR A 490 -15.79 -14.93 -3.73
N ASP A 491 -14.82 -14.45 -2.93
CA ASP A 491 -14.49 -15.16 -1.70
C ASP A 491 -15.63 -14.89 -0.69
N GLU A 492 -16.45 -15.89 -0.37
CA GLU A 492 -17.49 -15.80 0.66
C GLU A 492 -17.18 -16.65 1.89
N PHE A 493 -17.28 -16.01 3.05
CA PHE A 493 -16.96 -16.58 4.36
C PHE A 493 -18.15 -16.42 5.32
N GLY A 494 -18.71 -17.53 5.80
CA GLY A 494 -19.64 -17.52 6.93
C GLY A 494 -18.88 -17.34 8.24
N ILE A 495 -19.15 -16.26 8.98
CA ILE A 495 -18.59 -16.01 10.32
C ILE A 495 -19.63 -16.48 11.34
N ALA A 496 -19.31 -17.50 12.14
CA ALA A 496 -20.21 -18.06 13.13
C ALA A 496 -19.50 -18.25 14.48
N PHE A 497 -20.04 -17.66 15.54
CA PHE A 497 -19.49 -17.75 16.88
C PHE A 497 -20.58 -17.69 17.95
N ASP A 498 -20.37 -18.42 19.05
CA ASP A 498 -21.09 -18.22 20.30
C ASP A 498 -20.39 -17.13 21.12
N TYR A 499 -21.19 -16.22 21.68
CA TYR A 499 -20.74 -15.16 22.57
C TYR A 499 -21.28 -15.36 23.98
N ASN A 500 -20.37 -15.51 24.95
CA ASN A 500 -20.66 -15.88 26.35
C ASN A 500 -20.68 -14.67 27.30
N GLY A 501 -20.92 -13.45 26.80
CA GLY A 501 -21.16 -12.27 27.63
C GLY A 501 -22.60 -12.18 28.13
N GLU A 502 -22.80 -11.47 29.25
CA GLU A 502 -24.12 -11.29 29.87
C GLU A 502 -25.03 -10.29 29.10
N THR A 503 -24.44 -9.38 28.33
CA THR A 503 -25.12 -8.31 27.59
C THR A 503 -24.55 -8.18 26.18
N ALA A 504 -25.29 -7.52 25.29
CA ALA A 504 -24.80 -7.02 24.00
C ALA A 504 -23.41 -6.36 24.12
N ALA A 505 -22.54 -6.61 23.13
CA ALA A 505 -21.21 -6.02 23.02
C ALA A 505 -20.78 -5.87 21.56
N THR A 506 -19.67 -5.17 21.33
CA THR A 506 -19.03 -5.05 20.01
C THR A 506 -17.64 -5.69 20.07
N ILE A 507 -17.31 -6.51 19.07
CA ILE A 507 -16.15 -7.41 19.06
C ILE A 507 -15.12 -6.90 18.05
N PRO A 508 -13.90 -6.52 18.49
CA PRO A 508 -12.77 -6.29 17.59
C PRO A 508 -12.43 -7.59 16.86
N PHE A 509 -12.60 -7.58 15.54
CA PHE A 509 -12.41 -8.75 14.67
C PHE A 509 -11.48 -8.45 13.49
N LEU A 510 -10.66 -9.44 13.12
CA LEU A 510 -9.77 -9.42 11.95
C LEU A 510 -9.89 -10.73 11.17
N LEU A 511 -10.19 -10.64 9.88
CA LEU A 511 -9.84 -11.68 8.91
C LEU A 511 -8.43 -11.38 8.36
N ASP A 512 -7.46 -12.26 8.62
CA ASP A 512 -6.12 -12.20 8.04
C ASP A 512 -5.99 -13.24 6.92
N LEU A 513 -6.33 -12.84 5.70
CA LEU A 513 -6.42 -13.71 4.53
C LEU A 513 -5.14 -13.63 3.69
N ARG A 514 -4.45 -14.76 3.55
CA ARG A 514 -3.21 -14.92 2.78
C ARG A 514 -3.46 -15.67 1.47
N GLY A 515 -2.82 -15.23 0.39
CA GLY A 515 -3.02 -15.80 -0.94
C GLY A 515 -4.39 -15.44 -1.52
N ILE A 516 -4.61 -14.14 -1.74
CA ILE A 516 -5.87 -13.61 -2.29
C ILE A 516 -5.93 -13.71 -3.83
N ALA A 517 -7.13 -13.90 -4.38
CA ALA A 517 -7.34 -14.07 -5.82
C ALA A 517 -6.93 -12.85 -6.67
N ASN A 518 -7.26 -11.62 -6.23
CA ASN A 518 -6.66 -10.40 -6.77
C ASN A 518 -6.47 -9.34 -5.68
N ILE A 519 -5.51 -8.45 -5.88
CA ILE A 519 -5.19 -7.29 -5.03
C ILE A 519 -6.04 -6.06 -5.38
N THR A 520 -6.27 -5.84 -6.68
CA THR A 520 -6.95 -4.67 -7.23
C THR A 520 -8.44 -4.96 -7.42
N GLY A 521 -9.30 -3.96 -7.17
CA GLY A 521 -10.76 -4.08 -7.25
C GLY A 521 -11.43 -4.75 -6.05
N LEU A 522 -10.65 -5.32 -5.12
CA LEU A 522 -11.16 -6.04 -3.96
C LEU A 522 -11.81 -5.10 -2.92
N VAL A 523 -12.97 -5.48 -2.40
CA VAL A 523 -13.69 -4.75 -1.31
C VAL A 523 -14.36 -5.74 -0.36
N PRO A 524 -13.94 -5.89 0.91
CA PRO A 524 -14.65 -6.74 1.87
C PRO A 524 -15.95 -6.06 2.34
N ILE A 525 -17.04 -6.83 2.42
CA ILE A 525 -18.38 -6.36 2.82
C ILE A 525 -18.95 -7.31 3.86
N LEU A 526 -19.36 -6.79 5.02
CA LEU A 526 -20.08 -7.58 6.02
C LEU A 526 -21.58 -7.58 5.71
N CYS A 527 -22.14 -8.77 5.52
CA CYS A 527 -23.54 -9.04 5.22
C CYS A 527 -24.21 -9.87 6.32
N ASN A 528 -25.55 -9.82 6.35
CA ASN A 528 -26.40 -10.80 7.02
C ASN A 528 -26.20 -12.20 6.38
N ASP A 529 -26.70 -13.26 7.05
CA ASP A 529 -26.62 -14.65 6.57
C ASP A 529 -27.30 -14.85 5.19
N ASP A 530 -28.24 -13.98 4.81
CA ASP A 530 -28.91 -13.97 3.50
C ASP A 530 -28.16 -13.19 2.38
N GLY A 531 -27.00 -12.61 2.71
CA GLY A 531 -26.19 -11.82 1.78
C GLY A 531 -26.53 -10.32 1.73
N THR A 532 -27.53 -9.84 2.47
CA THR A 532 -27.86 -8.40 2.59
C THR A 532 -26.74 -7.62 3.28
N PRO A 533 -26.13 -6.58 2.65
CA PRO A 533 -25.12 -5.72 3.30
C PRO A 533 -25.62 -5.09 4.61
N THR A 534 -24.79 -5.15 5.66
CA THR A 534 -25.17 -4.69 7.03
C THR A 534 -24.98 -3.20 7.28
N GLY A 535 -24.12 -2.52 6.51
CA GLY A 535 -23.67 -1.16 6.81
C GLY A 535 -22.52 -1.06 7.82
N ILE A 536 -22.12 -2.17 8.46
CA ILE A 536 -20.98 -2.20 9.38
C ILE A 536 -19.69 -2.04 8.56
N HIS A 537 -18.89 -1.02 8.87
CA HIS A 537 -17.63 -0.75 8.19
C HIS A 537 -16.65 -1.91 8.35
N VAL A 538 -16.09 -2.38 7.22
CA VAL A 538 -14.97 -3.33 7.19
C VAL A 538 -13.76 -2.63 6.58
N GLN A 539 -12.81 -2.27 7.43
CA GLN A 539 -11.58 -1.59 7.03
C GLN A 539 -10.72 -2.53 6.20
N LEU A 540 -10.25 -2.02 5.05
CA LEU A 540 -9.42 -2.73 4.09
C LEU A 540 -7.96 -2.25 4.14
N SER A 541 -7.07 -3.13 4.64
CA SER A 541 -5.61 -3.06 4.36
C SER A 541 -5.18 -4.26 3.51
N LYS A 542 -4.22 -4.04 2.61
CA LYS A 542 -3.67 -5.06 1.71
C LYS A 542 -2.21 -4.78 1.34
N ASN A 543 -1.47 -5.82 1.00
CA ASN A 543 -0.09 -5.73 0.49
C ASN A 543 0.22 -6.92 -0.43
N TRP A 544 1.22 -6.76 -1.30
CA TRP A 544 1.83 -7.81 -2.11
C TRP A 544 3.33 -7.59 -2.38
N HIS A 545 3.88 -6.46 -1.94
CA HIS A 545 5.24 -6.01 -2.27
C HIS A 545 6.30 -6.88 -1.57
N HIS A 546 6.10 -7.16 -0.29
CA HIS A 546 7.01 -7.98 0.50
C HIS A 546 6.87 -9.47 0.15
N ARG A 547 7.51 -9.93 -0.93
CA ARG A 547 7.37 -11.30 -1.50
C ARG A 547 7.40 -12.43 -0.45
N ALA A 548 8.19 -12.29 0.63
CA ALA A 548 8.24 -13.29 1.71
C ALA A 548 6.91 -13.43 2.49
N MET A 549 6.16 -12.34 2.68
CA MET A 549 4.84 -12.30 3.33
C MET A 549 3.69 -12.76 2.42
N GLY A 550 3.92 -12.85 1.11
CA GLY A 550 2.91 -13.13 0.10
C GLY A 550 1.97 -11.93 -0.16
N SER A 551 0.89 -12.19 -0.89
CA SER A 551 -0.26 -11.26 -0.96
C SER A 551 -1.17 -11.47 0.23
N TYR A 552 -1.67 -10.38 0.82
CA TYR A 552 -2.63 -10.44 1.93
C TYR A 552 -3.75 -9.41 1.83
N LEU A 553 -4.87 -9.77 2.45
CA LEU A 553 -5.96 -8.89 2.88
C LEU A 553 -6.05 -9.00 4.41
N ARG A 554 -6.01 -7.86 5.09
CA ARG A 554 -6.34 -7.75 6.51
C ARG A 554 -7.59 -6.90 6.66
N ALA A 555 -8.72 -7.57 6.88
CA ALA A 555 -10.04 -6.97 6.94
C ALA A 555 -10.47 -6.84 8.41
N PHE A 556 -10.51 -5.60 8.91
CA PHE A 556 -10.82 -5.29 10.31
C PHE A 556 -12.27 -4.80 10.45
N ALA A 557 -12.99 -5.29 11.45
CA ALA A 557 -14.37 -4.89 11.72
C ALA A 557 -14.66 -4.85 13.22
N MET A 558 -15.57 -3.95 13.62
CA MET A 558 -16.15 -3.91 14.95
C MET A 558 -17.50 -4.63 14.89
N ILE A 559 -17.49 -5.95 15.09
CA ILE A 559 -18.66 -6.82 14.84
C ILE A 559 -19.61 -6.82 16.05
N PRO A 560 -20.89 -6.46 15.90
CA PRO A 560 -21.86 -6.56 16.98
C PRO A 560 -22.10 -8.02 17.41
N ALA A 561 -22.18 -8.27 18.70
CA ALA A 561 -22.41 -9.59 19.29
C ALA A 561 -23.54 -9.55 20.34
N GLN A 562 -24.52 -10.43 20.16
CA GLN A 562 -25.59 -10.71 21.13
C GLN A 562 -25.23 -11.98 21.94
N PRO A 563 -25.67 -12.11 23.20
CA PRO A 563 -25.47 -13.34 23.99
C PRO A 563 -25.99 -14.60 23.27
N GLY A 564 -25.14 -15.62 23.16
CA GLY A 564 -25.41 -16.85 22.39
C GLY A 564 -24.88 -16.79 20.96
N ALA A 565 -25.56 -17.47 20.03
CA ALA A 565 -25.08 -17.72 18.67
C ALA A 565 -25.25 -16.51 17.75
N ASN A 566 -24.14 -16.04 17.16
CA ASN A 566 -24.06 -14.95 16.19
C ASN A 566 -23.67 -15.48 14.80
N ARG A 567 -24.17 -14.84 13.74
CA ARG A 567 -23.89 -15.19 12.34
C ARG A 567 -23.81 -13.98 11.43
N TYR A 568 -22.78 -13.94 10.62
CA TYR A 568 -22.59 -12.97 9.54
C TYR A 568 -22.00 -13.66 8.30
N ARG A 569 -22.04 -13.00 7.15
CA ARG A 569 -21.33 -13.40 5.92
C ARG A 569 -20.39 -12.30 5.51
N LEU A 570 -19.09 -12.57 5.42
CA LEU A 570 -18.11 -11.66 4.85
C LEU A 570 -17.91 -12.03 3.38
N ARG A 571 -18.26 -11.10 2.49
CA ARG A 571 -18.21 -11.23 1.02
C ARG A 571 -17.10 -10.36 0.46
N ILE A 572 -16.26 -10.93 -0.41
CA ILE A 572 -15.15 -10.21 -1.05
C ILE A 572 -15.28 -10.35 -2.58
N PRO A 573 -15.97 -9.42 -3.27
CA PRO A 573 -15.81 -9.21 -4.70
C PRO A 573 -14.39 -8.76 -5.05
N TYR A 574 -13.86 -9.25 -6.18
CA TYR A 574 -12.56 -8.85 -6.73
C TYR A 574 -12.67 -8.01 -8.01
N GLY A 575 -13.50 -8.45 -8.97
CA GLY A 575 -13.62 -7.81 -10.28
C GLY A 575 -14.98 -7.20 -10.59
N PHE A 576 -16.06 -7.77 -10.07
CA PHE A 576 -17.44 -7.36 -10.36
C PHE A 576 -18.27 -7.35 -9.08
N TYR A 577 -19.28 -6.48 -9.03
CA TYR A 577 -20.36 -6.54 -8.04
C TYR A 577 -21.68 -6.50 -8.80
N GLY A 578 -22.33 -7.66 -8.89
CA GLY A 578 -23.44 -7.90 -9.80
C GLY A 578 -22.97 -7.79 -11.25
N THR A 579 -23.78 -7.16 -12.09
CA THR A 579 -23.48 -7.00 -13.53
C THR A 579 -22.40 -5.95 -13.86
N LEU A 580 -21.85 -5.21 -12.87
CA LEU A 580 -20.92 -4.10 -13.10
C LEU A 580 -19.50 -4.33 -12.51
N PRO A 581 -18.42 -3.88 -13.18
CA PRO A 581 -17.05 -3.84 -12.66
C PRO A 581 -16.96 -3.16 -11.27
N SER A 582 -16.46 -3.82 -10.22
CA SER A 582 -16.43 -3.25 -8.86
C SER A 582 -15.48 -2.06 -8.76
N ALA A 583 -15.87 -0.99 -8.06
CA ALA A 583 -14.99 0.14 -7.74
C ALA A 583 -14.47 0.02 -6.31
N SER A 584 -13.17 0.17 -6.10
CA SER A 584 -12.54 0.14 -4.77
C SER A 584 -11.65 1.35 -4.54
N HIS A 585 -11.63 1.89 -3.31
CA HIS A 585 -10.61 2.85 -2.85
C HIS A 585 -10.21 2.53 -1.40
N ALA A 586 -8.95 2.13 -1.18
CA ALA A 586 -8.49 1.71 0.15
C ALA A 586 -6.95 1.76 0.33
N GLN A 587 -6.52 1.55 1.57
CA GLN A 587 -5.11 1.54 1.97
C GLN A 587 -4.34 0.37 1.36
N LEU A 588 -3.13 0.68 0.90
CA LEU A 588 -2.11 -0.23 0.40
C LEU A 588 -0.83 -0.06 1.22
N CYS A 589 -0.45 -1.08 1.97
CA CYS A 589 0.80 -1.09 2.74
C CYS A 589 2.04 -1.21 1.81
N LEU A 590 3.07 -0.39 2.08
CA LEU A 590 4.32 -0.33 1.32
C LEU A 590 5.50 -1.04 1.99
N ILE A 591 5.26 -1.75 3.10
CA ILE A 591 6.28 -2.63 3.70
C ILE A 591 6.75 -3.60 2.62
N GLY A 592 8.07 -3.62 2.37
CA GLY A 592 8.71 -4.40 1.30
C GLY A 592 8.73 -3.76 -0.10
N TYR A 593 8.15 -2.58 -0.30
CA TYR A 593 8.34 -1.77 -1.51
C TYR A 593 9.36 -0.64 -1.30
N GLY A 594 9.32 -0.03 -0.11
CA GLY A 594 10.13 1.12 0.27
C GLY A 594 9.26 2.19 0.93
N GLY A 595 9.86 3.11 1.70
CA GLY A 595 9.13 4.06 2.56
C GLY A 595 8.43 3.41 3.78
N ASN A 596 7.96 2.17 3.64
CA ASN A 596 7.28 1.35 4.65
C ASN A 596 5.98 1.97 5.22
N GLN A 597 5.45 3.02 4.56
CA GLN A 597 4.18 3.66 4.93
C GLN A 597 3.03 3.05 4.12
N ARG A 598 2.05 3.87 3.71
CA ARG A 598 0.97 3.51 2.82
C ARG A 598 1.04 4.29 1.50
N TRP A 599 0.51 3.67 0.45
CA TRP A 599 -0.26 4.41 -0.54
C TRP A 599 -1.76 4.17 -0.27
N ASP A 600 -2.63 5.00 -0.84
CA ASP A 600 -4.00 4.57 -1.11
C ASP A 600 -4.13 4.18 -2.59
N GLN A 601 -5.03 3.25 -2.90
CA GLN A 601 -5.22 2.71 -4.25
C GLN A 601 -6.70 2.78 -4.65
N LEU A 602 -6.97 3.41 -5.80
CA LEU A 602 -8.20 3.26 -6.57
C LEU A 602 -8.04 2.12 -7.57
N ALA A 603 -9.09 1.32 -7.76
CA ALA A 603 -9.17 0.30 -8.82
C ALA A 603 -10.60 0.08 -9.29
N LEU A 604 -10.78 -0.25 -10.58
CA LEU A 604 -12.05 -0.64 -11.20
C LEU A 604 -11.88 -2.04 -11.80
N ALA A 605 -12.63 -3.00 -11.28
CA ALA A 605 -12.36 -4.43 -11.38
C ALA A 605 -10.92 -4.80 -10.97
N CYS A 606 -10.49 -6.00 -11.35
CA CYS A 606 -9.10 -6.45 -11.38
C CYS A 606 -8.22 -5.66 -12.39
N GLY A 607 -8.56 -4.42 -12.76
CA GLY A 607 -7.96 -3.66 -13.85
C GLY A 607 -6.60 -3.02 -13.54
N GLY A 608 -6.02 -3.30 -12.38
CA GLY A 608 -4.82 -2.62 -11.87
C GLY A 608 -5.14 -1.32 -11.12
N GLU A 609 -4.11 -0.49 -10.97
CA GLU A 609 -4.15 0.76 -10.22
C GLU A 609 -4.73 1.90 -11.06
N ALA A 610 -6.02 2.22 -10.89
CA ALA A 610 -6.63 3.35 -11.58
C ALA A 610 -5.94 4.66 -11.18
N ILE A 611 -5.71 4.86 -9.88
CA ILE A 611 -4.85 5.88 -9.28
C ILE A 611 -4.19 5.29 -8.01
N THR A 612 -2.94 5.65 -7.70
CA THR A 612 -2.38 5.55 -6.34
C THR A 612 -1.97 6.91 -5.78
N TYR A 613 -2.12 7.06 -4.46
CA TYR A 613 -1.77 8.27 -3.71
C TYR A 613 -0.69 8.00 -2.67
N ASP A 614 0.44 8.71 -2.72
CA ASP A 614 1.48 8.71 -1.68
C ASP A 614 1.11 9.73 -0.59
N VAL A 615 0.11 9.36 0.21
CA VAL A 615 -0.56 10.19 1.23
C VAL A 615 0.42 10.84 2.21
N ASP A 616 1.50 10.12 2.54
CA ASP A 616 2.55 10.55 3.46
C ASP A 616 3.83 11.06 2.73
N MET A 617 3.80 11.14 1.39
CA MET A 617 4.95 11.43 0.50
C MET A 617 6.20 10.61 0.86
N SER A 618 5.99 9.33 1.12
CA SER A 618 6.94 8.40 1.71
C SER A 618 7.97 7.82 0.74
N LEU A 619 7.63 7.78 -0.56
CA LEU A 619 8.47 7.28 -1.64
C LEU A 619 8.78 8.36 -2.67
N THR A 620 7.80 9.20 -3.01
CA THR A 620 7.91 10.17 -4.11
C THR A 620 7.91 11.62 -3.62
N ASP A 621 7.96 12.59 -4.53
CA ASP A 621 7.79 14.02 -4.27
C ASP A 621 6.44 14.56 -4.73
N VAL A 622 5.48 13.70 -5.09
CA VAL A 622 4.12 14.05 -5.53
C VAL A 622 3.08 13.27 -4.73
N LEU A 623 1.86 13.79 -4.61
CA LEU A 623 0.80 13.02 -3.97
C LEU A 623 0.23 11.96 -4.92
N ILE A 624 0.16 12.20 -6.23
CA ILE A 624 -0.48 11.29 -7.19
C ILE A 624 0.58 10.53 -8.01
N CYS A 625 0.70 9.23 -7.77
CA CYS A 625 1.81 8.41 -8.24
C CYS A 625 1.48 7.67 -9.55
N ASP A 626 1.00 6.43 -9.45
CA ASP A 626 0.62 5.66 -10.62
C ASP A 626 -0.83 5.99 -11.00
N VAL A 627 -1.07 6.11 -12.30
CA VAL A 627 -2.38 6.44 -12.87
C VAL A 627 -2.54 5.62 -14.14
N ARG A 628 -3.64 4.86 -14.25
CA ARG A 628 -3.89 3.93 -15.35
C ARG A 628 -5.33 4.05 -15.82
N ALA A 629 -5.63 3.53 -17.00
CA ALA A 629 -6.97 3.57 -17.57
C ALA A 629 -7.63 2.19 -17.47
N PRO A 630 -8.38 1.88 -16.39
CA PRO A 630 -9.12 0.62 -16.32
C PRO A 630 -10.16 0.52 -17.45
N LEU A 631 -10.58 -0.71 -17.78
CA LEU A 631 -11.42 -1.03 -18.94
C LEU A 631 -10.76 -0.72 -20.31
N THR A 632 -9.43 -0.55 -20.35
CA THR A 632 -8.64 -0.44 -21.60
C THR A 632 -7.73 -1.65 -21.82
N GLN A 633 -7.14 -1.75 -23.02
CA GLN A 633 -6.20 -2.80 -23.43
C GLN A 633 -5.16 -2.27 -24.43
N LYS A 634 -4.05 -3.00 -24.61
CA LYS A 634 -2.88 -2.59 -25.42
C LYS A 634 -3.11 -2.78 -26.92
N GLY A 635 -4.06 -2.03 -27.47
CA GLY A 635 -4.61 -2.26 -28.81
C GLY A 635 -5.39 -3.58 -28.89
N LYS A 636 -5.82 -3.92 -30.12
CA LYS A 636 -6.78 -5.02 -30.38
C LYS A 636 -6.30 -6.40 -29.91
N ASP A 637 -4.98 -6.61 -29.86
CA ASP A 637 -4.34 -7.89 -29.54
C ASP A 637 -3.93 -7.98 -28.06
N GLY A 638 -4.20 -6.94 -27.26
CA GLY A 638 -3.96 -6.93 -25.81
C GLY A 638 -5.03 -7.70 -25.04
N ALA A 639 -4.65 -8.34 -23.94
CA ALA A 639 -5.60 -9.00 -23.06
C ALA A 639 -6.47 -7.96 -22.31
N PRO A 640 -7.81 -8.14 -22.25
CA PRO A 640 -8.69 -7.31 -21.43
C PRO A 640 -8.65 -7.73 -19.95
N TRP A 641 -9.21 -6.89 -19.06
CA TRP A 641 -9.33 -7.16 -17.61
C TRP A 641 -8.01 -7.39 -16.86
N THR A 642 -6.91 -6.85 -17.41
CA THR A 642 -5.55 -7.02 -16.89
C THR A 642 -4.85 -5.68 -16.64
N TRP A 643 -3.59 -5.72 -16.21
CA TRP A 643 -2.81 -4.53 -15.85
C TRP A 643 -2.54 -3.61 -17.06
N THR A 644 -3.20 -2.46 -17.06
CA THR A 644 -3.13 -1.41 -18.09
C THR A 644 -1.89 -0.52 -17.91
N ASP A 645 -1.42 0.16 -18.95
CA ASP A 645 -0.19 0.95 -18.89
C ASP A 645 -0.33 2.23 -18.06
N ALA A 646 0.77 2.61 -17.39
CA ALA A 646 0.83 3.86 -16.66
C ALA A 646 0.78 5.06 -17.61
N VAL A 647 -0.23 5.90 -17.41
CA VAL A 647 -0.33 7.27 -17.90
C VAL A 647 0.06 8.19 -16.75
N TRP A 648 1.34 8.03 -16.36
CA TRP A 648 2.03 8.49 -15.15
C TRP A 648 1.48 9.77 -14.50
N GLY A 649 1.38 9.78 -13.16
CA GLY A 649 1.63 10.94 -12.31
C GLY A 649 0.64 12.12 -12.32
N GLY A 650 0.69 12.87 -11.23
CA GLY A 650 0.08 14.19 -11.08
C GLY A 650 0.33 14.72 -9.67
N ASP A 651 -0.39 15.76 -9.28
CA ASP A 651 -0.35 16.25 -7.89
C ASP A 651 -1.62 17.06 -7.60
N TRP A 652 -2.08 17.09 -6.34
CA TRP A 652 -3.11 18.03 -5.92
C TRP A 652 -2.49 19.42 -5.75
N LEU A 653 -1.51 19.60 -4.85
CA LEU A 653 -0.84 20.88 -4.67
C LEU A 653 0.68 20.73 -4.68
N SER A 654 1.32 21.23 -5.74
CA SER A 654 2.75 21.47 -5.75
C SER A 654 3.03 22.88 -5.25
N ILE A 655 3.68 22.98 -4.10
CA ILE A 655 3.94 24.25 -3.40
C ILE A 655 5.32 24.19 -2.73
N TYR A 656 6.00 25.33 -2.68
CA TYR A 656 7.41 25.45 -2.34
C TYR A 656 7.62 26.47 -1.23
N ASP A 657 8.69 26.33 -0.44
CA ASP A 657 9.10 27.36 0.52
C ASP A 657 9.92 28.49 -0.15
N LEU A 658 10.33 29.49 0.64
CA LEU A 658 11.15 30.61 0.18
C LEU A 658 12.59 30.21 -0.21
N GLY A 659 12.98 28.95 -0.06
CA GLY A 659 14.24 28.37 -0.53
C GLY A 659 14.08 27.49 -1.79
N ASP A 660 12.93 27.56 -2.47
CA ASP A 660 12.55 26.72 -3.63
C ASP A 660 12.55 25.21 -3.31
N ARG A 661 12.22 24.84 -2.07
CA ARG A 661 12.09 23.44 -1.63
C ARG A 661 10.62 23.05 -1.57
N LYS A 662 10.24 22.00 -2.29
CA LYS A 662 8.85 21.52 -2.33
C LYS A 662 8.40 21.06 -0.93
N LEU A 663 7.27 21.57 -0.47
CA LEU A 663 6.66 21.19 0.80
C LEU A 663 6.07 19.78 0.71
N ALA A 664 6.33 18.95 1.73
CA ALA A 664 5.78 17.61 1.84
C ALA A 664 4.48 17.57 2.66
N ALA A 665 3.71 16.49 2.54
CA ALA A 665 2.50 16.24 3.33
C ALA A 665 2.82 16.12 4.84
N ALA A 666 1.97 16.74 5.68
CA ALA A 666 2.04 16.71 7.13
C ALA A 666 0.64 16.68 7.76
N GLY A 667 0.48 15.95 8.87
CA GLY A 667 -0.79 15.88 9.62
C GLY A 667 -1.94 15.21 8.85
N MET A 668 -1.62 14.32 7.90
CA MET A 668 -2.57 13.82 6.89
C MET A 668 -3.47 12.67 7.43
N LYS A 669 -4.66 13.04 7.90
CA LYS A 669 -5.73 12.08 8.22
C LYS A 669 -6.44 11.63 6.94
N THR A 670 -6.80 10.34 6.89
CA THR A 670 -7.64 9.78 5.81
C THR A 670 -8.88 9.14 6.41
N ALA A 671 -10.06 9.68 6.10
CA ALA A 671 -11.36 9.15 6.50
C ALA A 671 -11.94 8.30 5.36
N TYR A 672 -11.89 6.98 5.51
CA TYR A 672 -12.41 6.03 4.52
C TYR A 672 -13.93 5.84 4.71
N LEU A 673 -14.73 6.85 4.34
CA LEU A 673 -16.19 6.86 4.57
C LEU A 673 -16.92 5.71 3.86
N ALA A 674 -16.43 5.28 2.69
CA ALA A 674 -16.83 4.05 2.02
C ALA A 674 -15.69 3.51 1.14
N HIS A 675 -15.37 2.23 1.24
CA HIS A 675 -14.35 1.59 0.38
C HIS A 675 -14.87 1.23 -1.02
N GLY A 676 -16.19 1.15 -1.22
CA GLY A 676 -16.86 0.61 -2.41
C GLY A 676 -17.96 -0.39 -2.00
N PRO A 677 -18.44 -1.29 -2.88
CA PRO A 677 -18.03 -1.52 -4.27
C PRO A 677 -18.80 -0.69 -5.31
N CYS A 678 -19.83 0.06 -4.90
CA CYS A 678 -20.73 0.82 -5.79
C CYS A 678 -20.26 2.27 -6.01
N LEU A 679 -19.87 2.93 -4.91
CA LEU A 679 -19.22 4.22 -4.87
C LEU A 679 -18.30 4.23 -3.66
N SER A 680 -16.99 4.39 -3.87
CA SER A 680 -16.08 4.71 -2.76
C SER A 680 -16.16 6.21 -2.45
N ASP A 681 -15.89 6.58 -1.20
CA ASP A 681 -15.86 7.95 -0.71
C ASP A 681 -14.80 8.07 0.38
N VAL A 682 -13.74 8.85 0.12
CA VAL A 682 -12.59 8.98 1.02
C VAL A 682 -12.20 10.45 1.14
N ARG A 683 -11.99 10.93 2.37
CA ARG A 683 -11.63 12.33 2.65
C ARG A 683 -10.24 12.44 3.28
N TYR A 684 -9.41 13.29 2.71
CA TYR A 684 -8.04 13.59 3.15
C TYR A 684 -8.01 14.97 3.80
N VAL A 685 -7.56 15.04 5.05
CA VAL A 685 -7.46 16.31 5.78
C VAL A 685 -6.09 16.40 6.42
N GLY A 686 -5.27 17.33 5.92
CA GLY A 686 -3.88 17.52 6.33
C GLY A 686 -3.33 18.85 5.83
N ALA A 687 -2.01 18.98 5.75
CA ALA A 687 -1.37 20.19 5.25
C ALA A 687 -0.12 19.87 4.43
N TYR A 688 0.36 20.86 3.68
CA TYR A 688 1.68 20.88 3.10
C TYR A 688 2.62 21.71 3.99
N GLY A 689 3.81 21.17 4.26
CA GLY A 689 4.80 21.72 5.18
C GLY A 689 4.50 21.41 6.64
N SER A 690 5.54 21.06 7.40
CA SER A 690 5.45 20.78 8.84
C SER A 690 4.94 21.99 9.66
N GLY A 691 5.07 23.22 9.14
CA GLY A 691 4.46 24.43 9.70
C GLY A 691 2.95 24.57 9.46
N ARG A 692 2.31 23.60 8.78
CA ARG A 692 0.92 23.66 8.27
C ARG A 692 0.73 24.82 7.28
N ASP A 693 1.69 24.97 6.37
CA ASP A 693 1.91 26.18 5.57
C ASP A 693 0.78 26.45 4.56
N ALA A 694 0.22 25.38 3.99
CA ALA A 694 -1.04 25.39 3.26
C ALA A 694 -1.89 24.19 3.73
N LEU A 695 -3.11 24.46 4.20
CA LEU A 695 -4.05 23.42 4.63
C LEU A 695 -4.71 22.78 3.41
N LEU A 696 -4.81 21.45 3.43
CA LEU A 696 -5.57 20.62 2.49
C LEU A 696 -6.86 20.13 3.16
N ASP A 697 -7.95 20.13 2.40
CA ASP A 697 -9.14 19.32 2.61
C ASP A 697 -9.56 18.78 1.22
N ALA A 698 -9.65 17.46 1.06
CA ALA A 698 -9.90 16.83 -0.23
C ALA A 698 -10.85 15.64 -0.11
N ARG A 699 -11.91 15.58 -0.91
CA ARG A 699 -12.86 14.45 -0.98
C ARG A 699 -12.74 13.77 -2.34
N ILE A 700 -12.51 12.46 -2.32
CA ILE A 700 -12.25 11.64 -3.50
C ILE A 700 -13.29 10.53 -3.59
N GLN A 701 -14.06 10.52 -4.67
CA GLN A 701 -15.09 9.51 -4.93
C GLN A 701 -14.81 8.77 -6.24
N PHE A 702 -15.09 7.45 -6.27
CA PHE A 702 -14.85 6.61 -7.45
C PHE A 702 -15.97 5.57 -7.60
N ALA A 703 -16.58 5.51 -8.78
CA ALA A 703 -17.86 4.81 -9.00
C ALA A 703 -17.73 3.57 -9.89
N ARG A 704 -18.50 2.51 -9.60
CA ARG A 704 -18.61 1.37 -10.53
C ARG A 704 -19.38 1.77 -11.79
N THR A 705 -18.87 1.34 -12.93
CA THR A 705 -19.47 1.54 -14.26
C THR A 705 -18.92 0.53 -15.27
N ASN A 706 -19.59 0.38 -16.40
CA ASN A 706 -19.16 -0.49 -17.50
C ASN A 706 -18.55 0.29 -18.70
N ASP A 707 -18.58 1.63 -18.67
CA ASP A 707 -18.03 2.47 -19.73
C ASP A 707 -16.54 2.77 -19.52
N TYR A 708 -16.17 3.65 -18.58
CA TYR A 708 -14.79 4.07 -18.34
C TYR A 708 -14.63 4.63 -16.91
N GLY A 709 -13.44 4.58 -16.32
CA GLY A 709 -13.23 5.03 -14.93
C GLY A 709 -13.46 6.55 -14.75
N ARG A 710 -14.11 6.94 -13.64
CA ARG A 710 -14.40 8.34 -13.28
C ARG A 710 -14.00 8.59 -11.82
N THR A 711 -12.98 9.42 -11.61
CA THR A 711 -12.57 9.84 -10.27
C THR A 711 -12.99 11.28 -10.04
N PHE A 712 -13.92 11.50 -9.10
CA PHE A 712 -14.40 12.82 -8.72
C PHE A 712 -13.53 13.35 -7.57
N GLN A 713 -13.02 14.57 -7.69
CA GLN A 713 -12.02 15.13 -6.77
C GLN A 713 -12.41 16.56 -6.38
N GLN A 714 -12.90 16.72 -5.16
CA GLN A 714 -13.24 18.03 -4.57
C GLN A 714 -12.09 18.45 -3.65
N LEU A 715 -11.34 19.49 -4.02
CA LEU A 715 -10.12 19.93 -3.35
C LEU A 715 -10.29 21.37 -2.82
N SER A 716 -9.81 21.61 -1.61
CA SER A 716 -9.82 22.92 -0.95
C SER A 716 -8.46 23.20 -0.32
N TYR A 717 -7.87 24.33 -0.68
CA TYR A 717 -6.61 24.82 -0.11
C TYR A 717 -6.84 26.13 0.66
N ALA A 718 -6.19 26.27 1.83
CA ALA A 718 -6.14 27.53 2.58
C ALA A 718 -4.70 27.84 3.02
N PHE A 719 -4.13 28.89 2.45
CA PHE A 719 -2.72 29.26 2.65
C PHE A 719 -2.55 30.01 3.98
N GLN A 720 -1.60 29.59 4.82
CA GLN A 720 -1.44 30.12 6.18
C GLN A 720 -0.31 31.15 6.30
N LYS A 721 0.61 31.20 5.33
CA LYS A 721 1.75 32.15 5.30
C LYS A 721 2.13 32.51 3.86
N PRO A 722 2.95 33.57 3.64
CA PRO A 722 3.43 33.92 2.32
C PRO A 722 4.28 32.81 1.67
N LEU A 723 3.95 32.42 0.43
CA LEU A 723 4.61 31.33 -0.31
C LEU A 723 4.72 31.69 -1.81
N PRO A 724 5.84 31.34 -2.50
CA PRO A 724 6.05 31.68 -3.90
C PRO A 724 5.18 30.88 -4.87
N THR A 725 4.80 31.49 -6.00
CA THR A 725 4.00 30.83 -7.06
C THR A 725 4.82 30.33 -8.26
N ALA A 726 6.06 30.77 -8.45
CA ALA A 726 6.84 30.56 -9.69
C ALA A 726 7.00 29.10 -10.17
N ASN A 727 6.97 28.13 -9.26
CA ASN A 727 7.05 26.69 -9.53
C ASN A 727 5.80 25.89 -9.09
N THR A 728 4.69 26.57 -8.75
CA THR A 728 3.51 25.94 -8.15
C THR A 728 2.60 25.23 -9.15
N SER A 729 1.70 24.37 -8.65
CA SER A 729 0.46 24.00 -9.35
C SER A 729 -0.66 23.69 -8.35
N LEU A 730 -1.85 24.25 -8.60
CA LEU A 730 -3.11 24.03 -7.88
C LEU A 730 -3.81 22.71 -8.26
N MET A 731 -3.43 22.14 -9.41
CA MET A 731 -3.51 20.71 -9.71
C MET A 731 -2.51 20.43 -10.83
N SER A 732 -1.98 19.21 -10.94
CA SER A 732 -1.26 18.79 -12.14
C SER A 732 -1.63 17.37 -12.58
N LYS A 733 -1.66 17.17 -13.90
CA LYS A 733 -1.69 15.85 -14.52
C LYS A 733 -0.52 15.70 -15.49
N ARG A 734 0.25 14.63 -15.34
CA ARG A 734 1.35 14.30 -16.24
C ARG A 734 0.88 13.45 -17.42
N TYR A 735 1.51 13.65 -18.58
CA TYR A 735 1.24 12.96 -19.84
C TYR A 735 2.53 12.43 -20.47
N SER A 736 2.40 11.42 -21.34
CA SER A 736 3.49 10.76 -22.06
C SER A 736 3.25 10.87 -23.57
N LEU A 737 4.16 11.52 -24.28
CA LEU A 737 4.04 11.83 -25.71
C LEU A 737 5.20 11.22 -26.50
N ASP A 738 4.92 10.29 -27.41
CA ASP A 738 5.93 9.75 -28.34
C ASP A 738 6.13 10.69 -29.52
N LEU A 739 7.14 11.56 -29.41
CA LEU A 739 7.52 12.47 -30.48
C LEU A 739 8.45 11.82 -31.54
N LYS A 740 8.94 10.58 -31.31
CA LYS A 740 9.84 9.88 -32.23
C LYS A 740 9.12 9.45 -33.51
N GLN A 741 7.82 9.20 -33.44
CA GLN A 741 6.99 8.85 -34.59
C GLN A 741 6.69 10.04 -35.53
N LYS A 742 7.23 11.23 -35.25
CA LYS A 742 7.07 12.48 -36.04
C LYS A 742 5.61 12.92 -36.19
N LEU A 743 4.79 12.58 -35.22
CA LEU A 743 3.45 13.13 -35.03
C LEU A 743 3.55 14.20 -33.94
N ASP A 744 2.96 15.36 -34.20
CA ASP A 744 2.92 16.48 -33.26
C ASP A 744 2.13 16.05 -32.01
N GLY A 745 2.73 16.21 -30.82
CA GLY A 745 2.02 15.95 -29.57
C GLY A 745 1.05 17.09 -29.28
N HIS A 746 -0.22 16.79 -28.99
CA HIS A 746 -1.25 17.82 -28.80
C HIS A 746 -1.84 17.84 -27.39
N VAL A 747 -2.00 19.04 -26.84
CA VAL A 747 -2.83 19.32 -25.65
C VAL A 747 -4.03 20.13 -26.11
N PHE A 748 -5.21 19.54 -26.00
CA PHE A 748 -6.49 20.19 -26.30
C PHE A 748 -7.09 20.72 -25.00
N PHE A 749 -7.63 21.93 -25.02
CA PHE A 749 -8.34 22.47 -23.86
C PHE A 749 -9.57 23.28 -24.28
N GLY A 750 -10.55 23.34 -23.39
CA GLY A 750 -11.86 23.90 -23.69
C GLY A 750 -12.72 24.18 -22.46
N ASN A 751 -13.98 24.53 -22.72
CA ASN A 751 -15.01 24.82 -21.72
C ASN A 751 -16.33 24.12 -22.09
N ALA A 752 -17.44 24.50 -21.44
CA ALA A 752 -18.76 23.91 -21.71
C ALA A 752 -19.32 24.19 -23.12
N GLU A 753 -18.78 25.19 -23.83
CA GLU A 753 -19.22 25.63 -25.15
C GLU A 753 -18.45 24.94 -26.29
N GLY A 754 -17.25 24.40 -26.00
CA GLY A 754 -16.44 23.66 -26.96
C GLY A 754 -14.94 23.62 -26.66
N LEU A 755 -14.17 23.32 -27.71
CA LEU A 755 -12.71 23.47 -27.75
C LEU A 755 -12.36 24.97 -27.79
N LEU A 756 -11.46 25.42 -26.92
CA LEU A 756 -10.94 26.79 -26.92
C LEU A 756 -9.71 26.90 -27.83
N ASP A 757 -8.71 26.02 -27.66
CA ASP A 757 -7.50 25.99 -28.48
C ASP A 757 -6.82 24.60 -28.47
N THR A 758 -5.81 24.41 -29.33
CA THR A 758 -4.98 23.20 -29.44
C THR A 758 -3.49 23.57 -29.42
N PHE A 759 -2.82 23.28 -28.32
CA PHE A 759 -1.38 23.50 -28.20
C PHE A 759 -0.58 22.32 -28.78
N THR A 760 0.45 22.63 -29.58
CA THR A 760 1.36 21.64 -30.19
C THR A 760 2.71 21.59 -29.47
N VAL A 761 2.96 20.47 -28.81
CA VAL A 761 4.22 20.09 -28.15
C VAL A 761 5.21 19.60 -29.19
N LYS A 762 6.28 20.37 -29.41
CA LYS A 762 7.37 20.06 -30.36
C LYS A 762 8.59 19.39 -29.69
N GLY A 763 8.42 18.95 -28.45
CA GLY A 763 9.50 18.52 -27.55
C GLY A 763 10.08 19.67 -26.74
N ALA A 764 10.94 19.33 -25.79
CA ALA A 764 11.62 20.27 -24.90
C ALA A 764 13.14 20.11 -25.00
N SER A 765 13.87 21.18 -24.69
CA SER A 765 15.33 21.18 -24.52
C SER A 765 15.76 20.75 -23.11
N ALA A 766 14.91 20.95 -22.10
CA ALA A 766 15.18 20.64 -20.70
C ALA A 766 13.94 20.08 -19.95
N ALA A 767 14.14 19.62 -18.72
CA ALA A 767 13.06 19.36 -17.76
C ALA A 767 12.62 20.67 -17.07
N ASN A 768 11.36 20.75 -16.65
CA ASN A 768 10.67 21.94 -16.10
C ASN A 768 10.64 23.17 -17.04
N GLU A 769 10.99 23.00 -18.32
CA GLU A 769 10.85 24.01 -19.38
C GLU A 769 9.36 24.36 -19.60
N VAL A 770 9.02 25.65 -19.60
CA VAL A 770 7.67 26.14 -19.92
C VAL A 770 7.43 26.02 -21.43
N LEU A 771 6.45 25.20 -21.82
CA LEU A 771 6.08 24.95 -23.21
C LEU A 771 4.88 25.81 -23.62
N LEU A 772 3.85 25.84 -22.77
CA LEU A 772 2.74 26.79 -22.82
C LEU A 772 2.78 27.62 -21.52
N PRO A 773 3.08 28.93 -21.57
CA PRO A 773 2.93 29.79 -20.39
C PRO A 773 1.47 29.88 -19.97
N ALA A 774 1.22 30.23 -18.71
CA ALA A 774 -0.12 30.27 -18.12
C ALA A 774 -1.14 31.08 -18.96
N VAL A 775 -2.13 30.39 -19.52
CA VAL A 775 -3.28 30.96 -20.25
C VAL A 775 -4.56 30.82 -19.44
N GLU A 776 -5.40 31.85 -19.44
CA GLU A 776 -6.75 31.77 -18.85
C GLU A 776 -7.63 30.82 -19.68
N LEU A 777 -8.51 30.06 -19.01
CA LEU A 777 -9.59 29.31 -19.66
C LEU A 777 -10.92 30.08 -19.47
N PRO A 778 -11.30 30.96 -20.40
CA PRO A 778 -12.48 31.83 -20.24
C PRO A 778 -13.80 31.10 -20.50
N GLY A 779 -14.90 31.77 -20.14
CA GLY A 779 -16.27 31.28 -20.34
C GLY A 779 -16.74 30.33 -19.25
N PRO A 780 -17.97 29.79 -19.36
CA PRO A 780 -18.56 28.95 -18.34
C PRO A 780 -17.92 27.55 -18.30
N GLY A 781 -17.64 27.07 -17.08
CA GLY A 781 -17.29 25.68 -16.83
C GLY A 781 -18.45 24.70 -17.12
N PRO A 782 -18.18 23.38 -17.24
CA PRO A 782 -16.90 22.75 -16.91
C PRO A 782 -15.78 23.03 -17.92
N TRP A 783 -14.61 23.39 -17.42
CA TRP A 783 -13.38 23.50 -18.22
C TRP A 783 -12.73 22.14 -18.37
N TRP A 784 -11.94 21.92 -19.41
CA TRP A 784 -11.33 20.61 -19.63
C TRP A 784 -9.98 20.68 -20.35
N VAL A 785 -9.13 19.70 -20.04
CA VAL A 785 -7.80 19.50 -20.63
C VAL A 785 -7.65 18.02 -21.00
N SER A 786 -7.18 17.76 -22.22
CA SER A 786 -7.13 16.42 -22.82
C SER A 786 -5.92 16.25 -23.72
N SER A 787 -5.29 15.08 -23.65
CA SER A 787 -4.31 14.61 -24.64
C SER A 787 -4.67 13.18 -25.03
N PRO A 788 -5.54 13.00 -26.05
CA PRO A 788 -6.13 11.71 -26.44
C PRO A 788 -5.24 10.90 -27.39
N TYR A 789 -4.04 11.40 -27.73
CA TYR A 789 -3.12 10.71 -28.63
C TYR A 789 -2.28 9.71 -27.84
N VAL A 790 -2.46 8.43 -28.16
CA VAL A 790 -1.88 7.29 -27.44
C VAL A 790 -0.98 6.53 -28.40
N ALA A 791 0.33 6.56 -28.16
CA ALA A 791 1.33 6.01 -29.05
C ALA A 791 1.94 4.69 -28.52
N GLY A 792 2.27 3.79 -29.46
CA GLY A 792 3.07 2.61 -29.20
C GLY A 792 2.35 1.57 -28.33
N LYS A 793 2.69 1.50 -27.05
CA LYS A 793 2.23 0.45 -26.12
C LYS A 793 1.09 0.88 -25.18
N HIS A 794 0.87 2.17 -24.99
CA HIS A 794 -0.07 2.69 -24.00
C HIS A 794 -1.51 2.26 -24.31
N SER A 795 -2.31 1.95 -23.28
CA SER A 795 -3.69 1.44 -23.45
C SER A 795 -4.80 2.49 -23.33
N GLY A 796 -4.55 3.62 -22.66
CA GLY A 796 -5.55 4.67 -22.43
C GLY A 796 -4.93 6.05 -22.24
N TYR A 797 -5.74 7.02 -21.81
CA TYR A 797 -5.31 8.38 -21.41
C TYR A 797 -6.25 8.97 -20.35
N ILE A 798 -5.81 10.02 -19.66
CA ILE A 798 -6.63 10.73 -18.66
C ILE A 798 -7.02 12.12 -19.18
N SER A 799 -8.30 12.46 -19.09
CA SER A 799 -8.73 13.87 -19.22
C SER A 799 -9.03 14.46 -17.85
N MET A 800 -8.69 15.72 -17.65
CA MET A 800 -9.06 16.51 -16.48
C MET A 800 -10.24 17.42 -16.87
N VAL A 801 -11.35 17.33 -16.14
CA VAL A 801 -12.54 18.19 -16.32
C VAL A 801 -12.80 18.93 -15.02
N ILE A 802 -12.61 20.24 -15.01
CA ILE A 802 -12.83 21.12 -13.85
C ILE A 802 -14.30 21.54 -13.88
N ARG A 803 -15.08 20.95 -12.97
CA ARG A 803 -16.53 21.17 -12.79
C ARG A 803 -16.82 22.56 -12.22
N ASP A 804 -16.07 22.95 -11.18
CA ASP A 804 -16.14 24.27 -10.54
C ASP A 804 -14.74 24.76 -10.14
N PHE A 805 -14.55 26.07 -10.16
CA PHE A 805 -13.30 26.73 -9.80
C PHE A 805 -13.56 28.07 -9.10
N GLY A 806 -13.11 28.18 -7.85
CA GLY A 806 -13.15 29.42 -7.10
C GLY A 806 -11.81 29.65 -6.40
N ALA A 807 -11.22 30.82 -6.59
CA ALA A 807 -10.00 31.21 -5.88
C ALA A 807 -10.09 32.62 -5.31
N THR A 808 -9.29 32.90 -4.29
CA THR A 808 -9.09 34.24 -3.74
C THR A 808 -7.62 34.45 -3.44
N PHE A 809 -7.01 35.43 -4.12
CA PHE A 809 -5.60 35.79 -3.99
C PHE A 809 -5.46 37.27 -3.63
N GLY A 810 -4.83 37.58 -2.49
CA GLY A 810 -4.72 38.94 -1.96
C GLY A 810 -6.07 39.62 -1.74
N GLY A 811 -7.13 38.85 -1.49
CA GLY A 811 -8.51 39.33 -1.38
C GLY A 811 -9.23 39.59 -2.72
N LYS A 812 -8.60 39.38 -3.87
CA LYS A 812 -9.26 39.39 -5.19
C LYS A 812 -9.85 38.01 -5.49
N ALA A 813 -11.12 37.94 -5.89
CA ALA A 813 -11.71 36.70 -6.39
C ALA A 813 -11.27 36.38 -7.83
N VAL A 814 -11.08 35.09 -8.14
CA VAL A 814 -10.75 34.56 -9.48
C VAL A 814 -11.64 33.34 -9.73
N THR A 815 -12.38 33.35 -10.85
CA THR A 815 -13.40 32.32 -11.17
C THR A 815 -13.05 31.45 -12.38
N ASN A 816 -12.00 31.81 -13.13
CA ASN A 816 -11.56 31.09 -14.32
C ASN A 816 -10.19 30.44 -14.00
N PRO A 817 -9.99 29.14 -14.27
CA PRO A 817 -8.72 28.48 -14.07
C PRO A 817 -7.69 28.92 -15.12
N PHE A 818 -6.40 28.92 -14.76
CA PHE A 818 -5.29 29.17 -15.68
C PHE A 818 -4.51 27.88 -15.93
N LEU A 819 -4.22 27.58 -17.20
CA LEU A 819 -3.49 26.39 -17.65
C LEU A 819 -2.06 26.74 -18.07
N GLU A 820 -1.08 26.08 -17.47
CA GLU A 820 0.32 26.04 -17.92
C GLU A 820 0.67 24.62 -18.39
N VAL A 821 1.56 24.49 -19.38
CA VAL A 821 2.16 23.18 -19.75
C VAL A 821 3.67 23.28 -19.66
N ARG A 822 4.29 22.40 -18.87
CA ARG A 822 5.76 22.27 -18.77
C ARG A 822 6.25 20.89 -19.19
N SER A 823 7.51 20.82 -19.61
CA SER A 823 8.27 19.58 -19.75
C SER A 823 8.52 18.94 -18.38
N SER A 824 8.37 17.62 -18.28
CA SER A 824 8.79 16.82 -17.10
C SER A 824 10.05 15.99 -17.40
N GLY A 825 10.78 16.31 -18.47
CA GLY A 825 11.89 15.51 -18.98
C GLY A 825 11.41 14.39 -19.94
N THR A 826 12.20 13.32 -20.06
CA THR A 826 11.90 12.19 -20.96
C THR A 826 12.00 10.86 -20.24
N LYS A 827 11.15 9.89 -20.61
CA LYS A 827 11.17 8.51 -20.09
C LYS A 827 10.93 7.54 -21.23
N GLU A 828 11.78 6.50 -21.34
CA GLU A 828 11.82 5.55 -22.48
C GLU A 828 11.98 6.25 -23.86
N GLY A 829 12.36 7.54 -23.83
CA GLY A 829 12.45 8.46 -24.96
C GLY A 829 11.12 9.01 -25.47
N ASN A 830 10.02 8.85 -24.73
CA ASN A 830 8.85 9.72 -24.85
C ASN A 830 9.13 11.04 -24.11
N GLN A 831 8.57 12.14 -24.61
CA GLN A 831 8.51 13.42 -23.89
C GLN A 831 7.44 13.31 -22.81
N LEU A 832 7.80 13.63 -21.57
CA LEU A 832 6.82 13.82 -20.50
C LEU A 832 6.46 15.30 -20.41
N ILE A 833 5.19 15.60 -20.17
CA ILE A 833 4.72 16.95 -19.85
C ILE A 833 3.81 16.93 -18.63
N ASP A 834 3.78 18.02 -17.88
CA ASP A 834 2.76 18.31 -16.88
C ASP A 834 1.80 19.36 -17.44
N ALA A 835 0.51 19.05 -17.54
CA ALA A 835 -0.53 20.07 -17.62
C ALA A 835 -0.87 20.49 -16.19
N ARG A 836 -0.74 21.80 -15.90
CA ARG A 836 -0.82 22.36 -14.55
C ARG A 836 -1.90 23.43 -14.51
N ILE A 837 -2.79 23.35 -13.53
CA ILE A 837 -3.59 24.52 -13.14
C ILE A 837 -2.77 25.36 -12.18
N VAL A 838 -2.71 26.67 -12.42
CA VAL A 838 -1.83 27.62 -11.75
C VAL A 838 -2.63 28.87 -11.31
N PRO A 839 -2.13 29.67 -10.36
CA PRO A 839 -2.68 31.00 -10.11
C PRO A 839 -2.43 31.93 -11.32
N PRO A 840 -3.16 33.06 -11.43
CA PRO A 840 -2.95 34.04 -12.50
C PRO A 840 -1.52 34.62 -12.50
N PRO A 841 -0.99 35.05 -13.67
CA PRO A 841 0.38 35.59 -13.77
C PRO A 841 0.69 36.84 -12.94
N ASP A 842 -0.32 37.60 -12.47
CA ASP A 842 -0.12 38.76 -11.57
C ASP A 842 -0.06 38.38 -10.07
N VAL A 843 -0.20 37.09 -9.72
CA VAL A 843 -0.09 36.58 -8.35
C VAL A 843 1.32 36.03 -8.13
N GLU A 844 2.26 36.91 -7.77
CA GLU A 844 3.67 36.56 -7.55
C GLU A 844 3.92 35.73 -6.27
N SER A 845 2.99 35.77 -5.31
CA SER A 845 3.02 34.95 -4.09
C SER A 845 1.62 34.79 -3.47
N TYR A 846 1.35 33.57 -2.99
CA TYR A 846 0.20 33.29 -2.12
C TYR A 846 0.35 34.04 -0.80
N GLN A 847 -0.75 34.51 -0.22
CA GLN A 847 -0.80 35.23 1.05
C GLN A 847 -1.51 34.41 2.14
N ALA A 848 -1.27 34.77 3.40
CA ALA A 848 -2.01 34.21 4.53
C ALA A 848 -3.50 34.60 4.43
N GLY A 849 -4.38 33.60 4.37
CA GLY A 849 -5.82 33.76 4.17
C GLY A 849 -6.30 33.59 2.73
N ASP A 850 -5.40 33.44 1.75
CA ASP A 850 -5.76 33.05 0.39
C ASP A 850 -6.40 31.65 0.38
N ARG A 851 -7.27 31.40 -0.61
CA ARG A 851 -8.04 30.15 -0.73
C ARG A 851 -8.23 29.72 -2.17
N VAL A 852 -8.34 28.41 -2.39
CA VAL A 852 -8.75 27.82 -3.66
C VAL A 852 -9.72 26.67 -3.35
N THR A 853 -10.82 26.58 -4.09
CA THR A 853 -11.78 25.49 -4.12
C THR A 853 -11.93 25.00 -5.56
N PHE A 854 -11.88 23.69 -5.74
CA PHE A 854 -11.64 23.06 -7.03
C PHE A 854 -12.41 21.73 -7.09
N ASP A 855 -13.42 21.63 -7.95
CA ASP A 855 -14.14 20.37 -8.19
C ASP A 855 -13.74 19.87 -9.58
N ALA A 856 -13.20 18.64 -9.68
CA ALA A 856 -12.77 18.09 -10.96
C ALA A 856 -12.91 16.57 -11.09
N ASP A 857 -13.34 16.14 -12.28
CA ASP A 857 -13.27 14.75 -12.70
C ASP A 857 -11.90 14.46 -13.33
N TRP A 858 -11.33 13.31 -13.01
CA TRP A 858 -10.37 12.62 -13.89
C TRP A 858 -11.09 11.48 -14.61
N LEU A 859 -11.08 11.55 -15.95
CA LEU A 859 -11.76 10.61 -16.85
C LEU A 859 -10.74 9.66 -17.45
N HIS A 860 -10.88 8.37 -17.18
CA HIS A 860 -9.93 7.31 -17.54
C HIS A 860 -10.31 6.68 -18.89
N LEU A 861 -10.02 7.37 -20.00
CA LEU A 861 -10.61 7.14 -21.32
C LEU A 861 -9.78 6.21 -22.22
N ALA A 862 -10.47 5.50 -23.12
CA ALA A 862 -9.85 4.77 -24.22
C ALA A 862 -9.66 5.67 -25.45
N PRO A 863 -8.55 5.56 -26.21
CA PRO A 863 -8.33 6.36 -27.43
C PRO A 863 -9.14 5.87 -28.63
N SER A 864 -9.41 4.57 -28.74
CA SER A 864 -10.17 3.98 -29.85
C SER A 864 -10.80 2.64 -29.45
N VAL A 865 -11.68 2.10 -30.31
CA VAL A 865 -12.33 0.79 -30.10
C VAL A 865 -11.32 -0.35 -29.90
N GLU A 866 -10.19 -0.32 -30.60
CA GLU A 866 -9.14 -1.34 -30.47
C GLU A 866 -8.54 -1.40 -29.07
N HIS A 867 -8.57 -0.28 -28.34
CA HIS A 867 -8.05 -0.15 -26.98
C HIS A 867 -9.15 -0.32 -25.92
N TYR A 868 -10.40 -0.61 -26.31
CA TYR A 868 -11.55 -0.55 -25.41
C TYR A 868 -12.08 -1.93 -24.98
N ALA A 869 -11.76 -2.32 -23.75
CA ALA A 869 -12.11 -3.61 -23.13
C ALA A 869 -13.42 -3.57 -22.30
N GLY A 870 -14.00 -2.39 -22.06
CA GLY A 870 -15.28 -2.24 -21.36
C GLY A 870 -16.48 -2.75 -22.15
N LEU A 871 -17.67 -2.66 -21.52
CA LEU A 871 -18.89 -3.33 -21.96
C LEU A 871 -20.01 -2.35 -22.40
N ASN A 872 -19.72 -1.06 -22.53
CA ASN A 872 -20.68 -0.06 -22.99
C ASN A 872 -20.59 0.13 -24.50
N GLU A 873 -21.63 -0.31 -25.23
CA GLU A 873 -21.67 -0.23 -26.69
C GLU A 873 -21.95 1.18 -27.24
N GLY A 874 -22.59 2.07 -26.48
CA GLY A 874 -22.77 3.47 -26.87
C GLY A 874 -21.44 4.24 -26.87
N TYR A 875 -20.59 3.97 -25.87
CA TYR A 875 -19.22 4.46 -25.80
C TYR A 875 -18.35 3.77 -26.88
N ARG A 876 -18.51 2.47 -27.12
CA ARG A 876 -17.82 1.78 -28.24
C ARG A 876 -18.15 2.41 -29.59
N GLN A 877 -19.42 2.72 -29.87
CA GLN A 877 -19.81 3.43 -31.09
C GLN A 877 -19.16 4.82 -31.17
N HIS A 878 -19.19 5.60 -30.09
CA HIS A 878 -18.57 6.92 -30.06
C HIS A 878 -17.06 6.87 -30.37
N LEU A 879 -16.34 5.88 -29.85
CA LEU A 879 -14.92 5.64 -30.13
C LEU A 879 -14.64 5.16 -31.56
N ALA A 880 -15.61 4.56 -32.24
CA ALA A 880 -15.50 4.21 -33.66
C ALA A 880 -15.64 5.46 -34.55
N GLU A 881 -16.51 6.38 -34.16
CA GLU A 881 -16.78 7.64 -34.86
C GLU A 881 -15.72 8.72 -34.58
N ASN A 882 -15.05 8.68 -33.42
CA ASN A 882 -14.13 9.74 -32.95
C ASN A 882 -12.79 9.20 -32.38
N PRO A 883 -12.06 8.30 -33.06
CA PRO A 883 -10.81 7.74 -32.57
C PRO A 883 -9.72 8.82 -32.37
N ASN A 884 -8.94 8.70 -31.30
CA ASN A 884 -7.88 9.62 -30.85
C ASN A 884 -8.33 11.09 -30.73
N SER A 885 -9.61 11.33 -30.41
CA SER A 885 -10.20 12.67 -30.46
C SER A 885 -10.54 13.25 -29.08
N TRP A 886 -10.30 14.56 -28.91
CA TRP A 886 -10.73 15.33 -27.74
C TRP A 886 -12.26 15.35 -27.58
N LYS A 887 -13.00 15.04 -28.65
CA LYS A 887 -14.45 14.89 -28.63
C LYS A 887 -14.93 13.85 -27.61
N THR A 888 -14.13 12.83 -27.32
CA THR A 888 -14.43 11.86 -26.26
C THR A 888 -14.47 12.54 -24.90
N THR A 889 -13.55 13.47 -24.60
CA THR A 889 -13.62 14.30 -23.39
C THR A 889 -14.84 15.22 -23.41
N TYR A 890 -15.12 15.87 -24.55
CA TYR A 890 -16.24 16.81 -24.69
C TYR A 890 -17.62 16.13 -24.60
N ARG A 891 -17.74 14.86 -25.01
CA ARG A 891 -18.92 14.01 -24.76
C ARG A 891 -19.24 13.96 -23.27
N GLU A 892 -18.23 13.75 -22.43
CA GLU A 892 -18.44 13.63 -20.98
C GLU A 892 -18.71 14.98 -20.32
N VAL A 893 -18.03 16.05 -20.74
CA VAL A 893 -18.30 17.43 -20.30
C VAL A 893 -19.76 17.83 -20.51
N THR A 894 -20.30 17.55 -21.71
CA THR A 894 -21.66 17.94 -22.08
C THR A 894 -22.73 16.95 -21.63
N GLY A 895 -22.45 15.64 -21.68
CA GLY A 895 -23.42 14.60 -21.35
C GLY A 895 -23.50 14.23 -19.87
N ASN A 896 -22.35 14.16 -19.17
CA ASN A 896 -22.31 13.94 -17.72
C ASN A 896 -22.38 15.29 -16.96
N SER A 897 -23.36 16.13 -17.31
CA SER A 897 -23.73 17.35 -16.58
C SER A 897 -25.23 17.32 -16.26
N PRO A 898 -25.69 16.32 -15.47
CA PRO A 898 -27.11 16.05 -15.28
C PRO A 898 -27.86 17.22 -14.64
N LYS A 899 -29.17 17.25 -14.85
CA LYS A 899 -30.08 18.09 -14.07
C LYS A 899 -31.06 17.21 -13.32
N VAL A 900 -30.91 17.22 -12.00
CA VAL A 900 -31.63 16.37 -11.05
C VAL A 900 -32.75 17.18 -10.40
N VAL A 901 -33.91 16.55 -10.23
CA VAL A 901 -35.05 17.08 -9.44
C VAL A 901 -35.47 16.00 -8.47
N VAL A 902 -35.62 16.35 -7.20
CA VAL A 902 -35.93 15.43 -6.09
C VAL A 902 -37.26 15.81 -5.46
N GLU A 903 -38.08 14.81 -5.15
CA GLU A 903 -39.29 14.93 -4.32
C GLU A 903 -39.17 13.91 -3.17
N GLY A 904 -39.48 14.32 -1.94
CA GLY A 904 -39.32 13.47 -0.74
C GLY A 904 -37.92 13.48 -0.12
N GLY A 905 -37.02 14.35 -0.59
CA GLY A 905 -35.69 14.57 -0.03
C GLY A 905 -34.99 15.79 -0.63
N THR A 906 -33.85 16.16 -0.03
CA THR A 906 -33.02 17.30 -0.47
C THR A 906 -31.77 16.81 -1.21
N LEU A 907 -31.51 17.40 -2.38
CA LEU A 907 -30.31 17.15 -3.18
C LEU A 907 -29.09 17.82 -2.52
N LEU A 908 -28.04 17.04 -2.25
CA LEU A 908 -26.77 17.50 -1.65
C LEU A 908 -25.64 17.63 -2.68
N GLN A 909 -25.65 16.82 -3.73
CA GLN A 909 -24.60 16.79 -4.77
C GLN A 909 -25.21 16.38 -6.13
N ASP A 910 -24.82 17.07 -7.21
CA ASP A 910 -25.32 16.85 -8.59
C ASP A 910 -24.70 15.60 -9.27
N LEU A 911 -23.41 15.32 -8.99
CA LEU A 911 -22.67 14.17 -9.52
C LEU A 911 -21.44 13.83 -8.63
N PRO A 912 -21.26 12.57 -8.17
CA PRO A 912 -22.30 11.59 -7.84
C PRO A 912 -23.56 12.22 -7.26
N ILE A 913 -24.73 11.65 -7.57
CA ILE A 913 -25.98 12.17 -7.02
C ILE A 913 -26.04 11.78 -5.54
N VAL A 914 -26.11 12.75 -4.64
CA VAL A 914 -26.27 12.50 -3.20
C VAL A 914 -27.52 13.21 -2.71
N ILE A 915 -28.38 12.51 -1.98
CA ILE A 915 -29.70 12.98 -1.53
C ILE A 915 -29.90 12.65 -0.05
N ALA A 916 -30.25 13.64 0.78
CA ALA A 916 -30.82 13.41 2.09
C ALA A 916 -32.29 13.00 1.95
N ALA A 917 -32.67 11.81 2.40
CA ALA A 917 -34.04 11.34 2.38
C ALA A 917 -34.85 11.95 3.54
N GLU A 918 -35.95 12.63 3.22
CA GLU A 918 -36.85 13.25 4.21
C GLU A 918 -38.15 12.45 4.39
N GLN A 919 -38.43 11.53 3.46
CA GLN A 919 -39.64 10.72 3.41
C GLN A 919 -39.30 9.25 3.10
N SER A 920 -40.20 8.33 3.44
CA SER A 920 -40.03 6.88 3.18
C SER A 920 -40.10 6.51 1.69
N GLN A 921 -40.48 7.46 0.83
CA GLN A 921 -40.39 7.38 -0.62
C GLN A 921 -39.67 8.64 -1.12
N VAL A 922 -38.68 8.45 -2.01
CA VAL A 922 -37.96 9.55 -2.67
C VAL A 922 -38.05 9.36 -4.19
N THR A 923 -38.60 10.34 -4.89
CA THR A 923 -38.67 10.35 -6.36
C THR A 923 -37.57 11.25 -6.92
N VAL A 924 -36.82 10.76 -7.90
CA VAL A 924 -35.68 11.43 -8.51
C VAL A 924 -35.83 11.44 -10.02
N THR A 925 -35.90 12.63 -10.63
CA THR A 925 -35.94 12.81 -12.09
C THR A 925 -34.59 13.32 -12.56
N ILE A 926 -33.93 12.57 -13.45
CA ILE A 926 -32.59 12.87 -13.97
C ILE A 926 -32.71 13.19 -15.46
N LYS A 927 -32.22 14.35 -15.88
CA LYS A 927 -32.12 14.76 -17.30
C LYS A 927 -30.65 14.78 -17.73
N GLY A 928 -30.35 14.13 -18.85
CA GLY A 928 -28.96 13.85 -19.26
C GLY A 928 -28.30 12.76 -18.42
N GLY A 929 -26.95 12.67 -18.51
CA GLY A 929 -26.15 11.58 -17.98
C GLY A 929 -25.73 10.58 -19.05
N LEU A 930 -24.58 9.92 -18.84
CA LEU A 930 -24.03 8.90 -19.74
C LEU A 930 -23.59 7.66 -18.97
N GLY A 931 -23.70 6.50 -19.60
CA GLY A 931 -23.38 5.21 -18.99
C GLY A 931 -24.22 4.94 -17.73
N PHE A 932 -23.54 4.69 -16.61
CA PHE A 932 -24.15 4.57 -15.29
C PHE A 932 -23.85 5.82 -14.44
N ILE A 933 -24.85 6.32 -13.71
CA ILE A 933 -24.67 7.38 -12.70
C ILE A 933 -24.80 6.77 -11.30
N PRO A 934 -23.82 6.97 -10.39
CA PRO A 934 -23.96 6.62 -8.98
C PRO A 934 -24.97 7.55 -8.30
N ILE A 935 -25.83 6.97 -7.46
CA ILE A 935 -26.78 7.69 -6.60
C ILE A 935 -26.71 7.18 -5.16
N ARG A 936 -26.60 8.07 -4.19
CA ARG A 936 -26.62 7.77 -2.75
C ARG A 936 -27.79 8.46 -2.06
N PHE A 937 -28.47 7.71 -1.21
CA PHE A 937 -29.53 8.21 -0.33
C PHE A 937 -29.07 8.09 1.12
N GLU A 938 -29.08 9.20 1.85
CA GLU A 938 -28.63 9.34 3.24
C GLU A 938 -29.82 9.59 4.19
N GLY A 939 -29.66 9.34 5.49
CA GLY A 939 -30.75 9.53 6.46
C GLY A 939 -31.73 8.36 6.58
N LEU A 940 -31.42 7.20 5.99
CA LEU A 940 -32.34 6.05 5.97
C LEU A 940 -32.31 5.30 7.30
N ALA A 941 -33.48 5.04 7.89
CA ALA A 941 -33.60 4.46 9.24
C ALA A 941 -33.37 2.94 9.33
N SER A 942 -32.84 2.29 8.28
CA SER A 942 -32.45 0.87 8.20
C SER A 942 -31.91 0.61 6.77
N PRO A 943 -30.96 -0.31 6.54
CA PRO A 943 -30.55 -0.70 5.19
C PRO A 943 -31.55 -1.64 4.51
N GLU A 944 -32.51 -2.17 5.27
CA GLU A 944 -33.42 -3.23 4.81
C GLU A 944 -34.74 -2.69 4.21
N GLY A 945 -35.39 -3.56 3.44
CA GLY A 945 -36.71 -3.34 2.83
C GLY A 945 -36.70 -2.47 1.57
N TYR A 946 -35.76 -1.54 1.43
CA TYR A 946 -35.75 -0.61 0.30
C TYR A 946 -35.52 -1.28 -1.07
N GLY A 947 -36.14 -0.71 -2.09
CA GLY A 947 -35.87 -0.95 -3.50
C GLY A 947 -35.95 0.35 -4.29
N ILE A 948 -35.16 0.46 -5.35
CA ILE A 948 -35.25 1.55 -6.32
C ILE A 948 -35.92 1.04 -7.60
N TYR A 949 -36.80 1.87 -8.18
CA TYR A 949 -37.69 1.51 -9.29
C TYR A 949 -37.54 2.50 -10.45
N ASP A 950 -37.37 2.00 -11.67
CA ASP A 950 -37.42 2.75 -12.93
C ASP A 950 -38.88 3.05 -13.27
N VAL A 951 -39.24 4.32 -13.46
CA VAL A 951 -40.60 4.75 -13.83
C VAL A 951 -40.66 4.98 -15.34
N THR A 952 -40.88 3.90 -16.09
CA THR A 952 -40.98 3.93 -17.55
C THR A 952 -42.46 3.86 -17.96
N ALA A 953 -42.93 4.90 -18.68
CA ALA A 953 -44.31 5.03 -19.16
C ALA A 953 -45.41 4.90 -18.07
N GLY A 954 -45.09 5.25 -16.82
CA GLY A 954 -46.00 5.11 -15.67
C GLY A 954 -46.05 3.71 -15.06
N VAL A 955 -45.19 2.79 -15.51
CA VAL A 955 -44.96 1.48 -14.88
C VAL A 955 -43.67 1.55 -14.07
N GLU A 956 -43.74 1.13 -12.80
CA GLU A 956 -42.57 0.96 -11.94
C GLU A 956 -41.94 -0.41 -12.17
N VAL A 957 -40.66 -0.44 -12.55
CA VAL A 957 -39.87 -1.67 -12.68
C VAL A 957 -38.75 -1.64 -11.66
N ARG A 958 -38.74 -2.58 -10.70
CA ARG A 958 -37.66 -2.65 -9.69
C ARG A 958 -36.32 -2.84 -10.40
N LEU A 959 -35.33 -2.02 -10.06
CA LEU A 959 -33.97 -2.22 -10.51
C LEU A 959 -33.43 -3.50 -9.88
N ASP A 960 -32.99 -4.41 -10.74
CA ASP A 960 -32.21 -5.58 -10.36
C ASP A 960 -30.98 -5.65 -11.27
N GLN A 961 -29.82 -5.81 -10.64
CA GLN A 961 -28.51 -5.96 -11.28
C GLN A 961 -27.72 -7.12 -10.64
N ALA A 962 -28.39 -7.94 -9.81
CA ALA A 962 -27.80 -9.02 -9.05
C ALA A 962 -27.28 -10.16 -9.94
N VAL A 963 -26.26 -10.86 -9.45
CA VAL A 963 -25.75 -12.11 -10.01
C VAL A 963 -25.69 -13.18 -8.91
N GLN A 964 -25.22 -12.81 -7.72
CA GLN A 964 -25.11 -13.68 -6.53
C GLN A 964 -26.05 -13.28 -5.37
N GLY A 965 -26.99 -12.36 -5.62
CA GLY A 965 -28.02 -11.92 -4.68
C GLY A 965 -27.51 -10.83 -3.73
N ASN A 966 -28.26 -9.72 -3.64
CA ASN A 966 -27.89 -8.52 -2.86
C ASN A 966 -26.47 -8.00 -3.16
N ASP A 967 -26.03 -8.14 -4.41
CA ASP A 967 -24.68 -7.85 -4.90
C ASP A 967 -24.64 -6.67 -5.89
N PHE A 968 -25.55 -5.71 -5.78
CA PHE A 968 -25.58 -4.55 -6.69
C PHE A 968 -25.88 -3.19 -6.05
N TRP A 969 -25.94 -3.16 -4.73
CA TRP A 969 -26.10 -1.95 -3.94
C TRP A 969 -25.23 -2.08 -2.70
N GLN A 970 -24.65 -0.99 -2.24
CA GLN A 970 -23.91 -0.94 -0.99
C GLN A 970 -24.74 -0.17 0.04
N THR A 971 -24.45 -0.41 1.32
CA THR A 971 -24.90 0.49 2.38
C THR A 971 -23.76 0.70 3.36
N ASP A 972 -23.69 1.90 3.91
CA ASP A 972 -22.71 2.32 4.91
C ASP A 972 -23.49 2.91 6.11
N PHE A 973 -23.12 2.57 7.35
CA PHE A 973 -23.73 3.13 8.56
C PHE A 973 -23.08 4.47 8.94
N ASP A 974 -23.91 5.44 9.30
CA ASP A 974 -23.52 6.78 9.70
C ASP A 974 -23.74 6.98 11.21
N ALA A 975 -22.69 6.70 11.98
CA ALA A 975 -22.64 6.90 13.43
C ALA A 975 -23.09 8.30 13.88
N ALA A 976 -22.74 9.35 13.12
CA ALA A 976 -23.04 10.74 13.50
C ALA A 976 -24.55 11.06 13.48
N SER A 977 -25.33 10.30 12.70
CA SER A 977 -26.78 10.48 12.57
C SER A 977 -27.61 9.30 13.10
N GLY A 978 -26.98 8.14 13.35
CA GLY A 978 -27.67 6.88 13.65
C GLY A 978 -28.47 6.33 12.46
N THR A 979 -28.05 6.66 11.22
CA THR A 979 -28.77 6.29 9.99
C THR A 979 -27.89 5.54 9.00
N TYR A 980 -28.46 5.13 7.87
CA TYR A 980 -27.78 4.39 6.81
C TYR A 980 -27.74 5.20 5.51
N ARG A 981 -26.65 5.03 4.76
CA ARG A 981 -26.40 5.62 3.45
C ARG A 981 -26.41 4.49 2.41
N MET A 982 -27.42 4.43 1.54
CA MET A 982 -27.54 3.37 0.51
C MET A 982 -27.14 3.89 -0.88
N VAL A 983 -26.34 3.11 -1.63
CA VAL A 983 -25.84 3.48 -2.97
C VAL A 983 -26.31 2.51 -4.05
N PHE A 984 -26.78 3.07 -5.18
CA PHE A 984 -27.09 2.35 -6.43
C PHE A 984 -26.34 2.98 -7.61
N ASN A 985 -26.30 2.29 -8.76
CA ASN A 985 -25.75 2.83 -10.01
C ASN A 985 -26.82 2.71 -11.11
N LEU A 986 -27.33 3.83 -11.58
CA LEU A 986 -28.51 3.92 -12.45
C LEU A 986 -28.13 3.88 -13.94
N PRO A 987 -28.72 2.99 -14.75
CA PRO A 987 -28.53 2.98 -16.20
C PRO A 987 -29.30 4.16 -16.84
N VAL A 988 -28.58 5.24 -17.14
CA VAL A 988 -29.12 6.46 -17.76
C VAL A 988 -28.77 6.60 -19.25
N ASP A 989 -27.82 5.81 -19.75
CA ASP A 989 -27.27 5.95 -21.10
C ASP A 989 -28.34 5.93 -22.19
N GLY A 990 -28.22 6.83 -23.16
CA GLY A 990 -29.20 7.01 -24.25
C GLY A 990 -30.56 7.59 -23.84
N ARG A 991 -30.84 7.86 -22.56
CA ARG A 991 -32.11 8.44 -22.08
C ARG A 991 -32.01 9.95 -21.97
N ALA A 992 -32.85 10.69 -22.69
CA ALA A 992 -32.94 12.16 -22.54
C ALA A 992 -33.45 12.59 -21.14
N SER A 993 -34.28 11.76 -20.51
CA SER A 993 -34.69 11.87 -19.13
C SER A 993 -35.00 10.47 -18.58
N SER A 994 -34.77 10.25 -17.29
CA SER A 994 -35.25 9.09 -16.54
C SER A 994 -35.89 9.54 -15.22
N GLN A 995 -36.74 8.70 -14.65
CA GLN A 995 -37.34 8.92 -13.33
C GLN A 995 -37.22 7.64 -12.52
N TRP A 996 -36.83 7.80 -11.27
CA TRP A 996 -36.53 6.73 -10.33
C TRP A 996 -37.24 6.97 -9.00
N VAL A 997 -37.68 5.90 -8.34
CA VAL A 997 -38.34 5.99 -7.03
C VAL A 997 -37.64 5.03 -6.06
N LEU A 998 -37.08 5.53 -4.98
CA LEU A 998 -36.68 4.73 -3.81
C LEU A 998 -37.88 4.59 -2.88
N LYS A 999 -38.19 3.37 -2.41
CA LYS A 999 -39.21 3.11 -1.38
C LYS A 999 -39.03 1.73 -0.72
N ARG A 1000 -39.67 1.51 0.43
CA ARG A 1000 -39.87 0.16 1.03
C ARG A 1000 -41.13 -0.52 0.48
#